data_AF-A0A8J6J5H0-F1
#
_entry.id   AF-A0A8J6J5H0-F1
#
_cell.length_a   1.000
_cell.length_b   1.000
_cell.length_c   1.000
_cell.angle_alpha   90.00
_cell.angle_beta   90.00
_cell.angle_gamma   90.00
#
_symmetry.space_group_name_H-M   'P 1'
#
loop_
_entity.id
_entity.type
_entity.pdbx_description
1 polymer ?
#
loop_
_entity_poly.entity_id
_entity_poly.type
_entity_poly.pdbx_seq_one_letter_code
_entity_poly.pdbx_strand_id
1 'polypeptide(L)'
;MDQDFIIHINRQERTQAMEGVEQAVSQVYDNKEQPKEKLAAGVLEAVQNAMARGDRITVPVEIPKEAADKLVSEGTKTGDTVPFPANFQCKIRTLNLKSGAMVYAAFTSPEEADKGQRSSTVTEAIDTYLQKALMNPQVAGILLNPWGQSFFLSKPLIQGIFIKDLPQPGENTVGFATMDITQAETDCIVNAANETLLGGGGVDGAIHRAAGHELLEECRKLNGCPTGQAKLTGGYHLKAKHVIHTVGPVYSGKEEDAVLLRRCYWNSLELARQNGLHSIAFPAISTGAYGYPKEEATRIALKTAFDWMQINPKYGMRILFACFDQETTARYQSTWNGSQEEWKAQAGQQGQADVVERAIRFAAACHSGASRKGTDQPYILHPVATVAALDGMDADFDLLAAGALHDVLEDTQATLLDVYEQFGVDVAALVNAHTEDKRRVWYQRKLQAIAQATDAGLREKKLILADKLANLHSMYNDRRKVGDKLWQRFNAPKAMQAWYYGRLLAALAPMKGHTETANAYQEMNGLVKDLFVNYAMDEGEQHLYQMGADGSRTVLTKGDPQWVPMREDMPQQVRAMPRKEAERLEDRWSAPFWKQIDRDLEDGEYGLFASEAGSRAIRLTDDSVVFVGEDRGPASQSAHGKDPYSFRCNLGEEAGRHLLVQLRRKHGLDKDLGELLLEEFGGENSTERFQTFCKENGMVIRFVAG
;
A
#
# COMPACT_ATOMS: atom_id res chain seq x y z
N MET A 1 46.59 -15.01 -25.48
CA MET A 1 45.37 -15.58 -26.06
C MET A 1 44.23 -14.74 -25.53
N ASP A 2 43.90 -13.66 -26.22
CA ASP A 2 42.81 -12.74 -25.86
C ASP A 2 41.56 -13.14 -26.65
N GLN A 3 40.85 -14.17 -26.19
CA GLN A 3 39.50 -14.41 -26.66
C GLN A 3 38.55 -14.04 -25.52
N ASP A 4 37.85 -12.91 -25.70
CA ASP A 4 36.73 -12.53 -24.84
C ASP A 4 35.67 -13.64 -24.91
N PHE A 5 35.58 -14.45 -23.86
CA PHE A 5 34.53 -15.46 -23.74
C PHE A 5 33.19 -14.75 -23.49
N ILE A 6 32.26 -14.88 -24.43
CA ILE A 6 30.88 -14.44 -24.25
C ILE A 6 30.13 -15.51 -23.46
N ILE A 7 29.61 -15.14 -22.31
CA ILE A 7 28.88 -16.05 -21.43
C ILE A 7 27.40 -15.66 -21.47
N HIS A 8 26.57 -16.57 -21.98
CA HIS A 8 25.12 -16.45 -21.93
C HIS A 8 24.60 -17.25 -20.74
N ILE A 9 24.27 -16.55 -19.67
CA ILE A 9 23.70 -17.15 -18.46
C ILE A 9 22.25 -17.53 -18.77
N ASN A 10 21.89 -18.77 -18.47
CA ASN A 10 20.56 -19.37 -18.73
C ASN A 10 20.18 -19.49 -20.21
N ARG A 11 21.10 -19.93 -21.09
CA ARG A 11 20.82 -20.10 -22.53
C ARG A 11 19.63 -21.03 -22.85
N GLN A 12 19.31 -22.01 -21.99
CA GLN A 12 18.11 -22.86 -22.15
C GLN A 12 16.79 -22.08 -21.89
N GLU A 13 16.88 -20.93 -21.23
CA GLU A 13 15.79 -19.97 -21.01
C GLU A 13 15.97 -18.71 -21.90
N ARG A 14 16.69 -18.80 -23.04
CA ARG A 14 16.66 -17.71 -24.01
C ARG A 14 15.21 -17.45 -24.36
N THR A 15 14.78 -16.22 -24.11
CA THR A 15 13.41 -15.74 -24.32
C THR A 15 12.94 -16.14 -25.71
N GLN A 16 11.75 -16.74 -25.82
CA GLN A 16 11.00 -16.63 -27.07
C GLN A 16 10.92 -15.14 -27.42
N ALA A 17 11.13 -14.79 -28.69
CA ALA A 17 11.13 -13.40 -29.12
C ALA A 17 9.87 -12.69 -28.57
N MET A 18 10.05 -11.51 -27.99
CA MET A 18 8.92 -10.71 -27.49
C MET A 18 8.23 -10.02 -28.66
N GLU A 19 7.67 -10.81 -29.59
CA GLU A 19 7.15 -10.35 -30.88
C GLU A 19 6.16 -9.21 -30.74
N GLY A 20 5.27 -9.27 -29.72
CA GLY A 20 4.33 -8.18 -29.45
C GLY A 20 5.00 -6.85 -29.09
N VAL A 21 6.12 -6.88 -28.36
CA VAL A 21 6.90 -5.67 -28.04
C VAL A 21 7.67 -5.19 -29.27
N GLU A 22 8.27 -6.10 -30.05
CA GLU A 22 8.98 -5.74 -31.28
C GLU A 22 8.05 -5.10 -32.31
N GLN A 23 6.85 -5.67 -32.51
CA GLN A 23 5.82 -5.11 -33.37
C GLN A 23 5.37 -3.72 -32.90
N ALA A 24 5.13 -3.55 -31.60
CA ALA A 24 4.74 -2.26 -31.05
C ALA A 24 5.85 -1.20 -31.24
N VAL A 25 7.12 -1.59 -31.06
CA VAL A 25 8.27 -0.70 -31.30
C VAL A 25 8.38 -0.35 -32.79
N SER A 26 8.22 -1.30 -33.71
CA SER A 26 8.26 -1.01 -35.16
C SER A 26 7.18 -0.02 -35.57
N GLN A 27 5.97 -0.15 -35.02
CA GLN A 27 4.88 0.80 -35.29
C GLN A 27 5.26 2.25 -34.94
N VAL A 28 6.08 2.48 -33.90
CA VAL A 28 6.56 3.83 -33.53
C VAL A 28 7.38 4.46 -34.67
N TYR A 29 8.13 3.65 -35.43
CA TYR A 29 8.98 4.09 -36.52
C TYR A 29 8.22 4.18 -37.85
N ASP A 30 7.35 3.21 -38.12
CA ASP A 30 6.70 3.05 -39.42
C ASP A 30 5.44 3.91 -39.56
N ASN A 31 4.71 4.16 -38.46
CA ASN A 31 3.45 4.89 -38.49
C ASN A 31 3.62 6.37 -38.16
N LYS A 32 3.95 7.17 -39.19
CA LYS A 32 4.16 8.63 -39.03
C LYS A 32 2.87 9.45 -38.88
N GLU A 33 1.70 8.86 -39.15
CA GLU A 33 0.42 9.56 -39.11
C GLU A 33 -0.25 9.52 -37.73
N GLN A 34 0.08 8.53 -36.90
CA GLN A 34 -0.51 8.36 -35.59
C GLN A 34 0.19 9.25 -34.54
N PRO A 35 -0.55 9.81 -33.55
CA PRO A 35 0.07 10.58 -32.47
C PRO A 35 1.11 9.76 -31.72
N LYS A 36 2.29 10.35 -31.47
CA LYS A 36 3.42 9.69 -30.80
C LYS A 36 3.05 9.15 -29.42
N GLU A 37 2.13 9.82 -28.73
CA GLU A 37 1.61 9.40 -27.42
C GLU A 37 0.88 8.07 -27.51
N LYS A 38 0.09 7.86 -28.58
CA LYS A 38 -0.67 6.64 -28.81
C LYS A 38 0.24 5.47 -29.19
N LEU A 39 1.27 5.73 -30.00
CA LEU A 39 2.29 4.75 -30.35
C LEU A 39 3.11 4.33 -29.11
N ALA A 40 3.52 5.30 -28.29
CA ALA A 40 4.21 5.01 -27.03
C ALA A 40 3.33 4.19 -26.08
N ALA A 41 2.03 4.51 -25.97
CA ALA A 41 1.09 3.74 -25.15
C ALA A 41 0.99 2.28 -25.59
N GLY A 42 1.02 2.00 -26.89
CA GLY A 42 1.04 0.64 -27.44
C GLY A 42 2.28 -0.16 -27.02
N VAL A 43 3.46 0.49 -26.98
CA VAL A 43 4.68 -0.16 -26.45
C VAL A 43 4.55 -0.48 -24.97
N LEU A 44 4.01 0.43 -24.15
CA LEU A 44 3.82 0.17 -22.72
C LEU A 44 2.86 -1.00 -22.49
N GLU A 45 1.77 -1.07 -23.26
CA GLU A 45 0.80 -2.17 -23.19
C GLU A 45 1.43 -3.50 -23.62
N ALA A 46 2.24 -3.51 -24.67
CA ALA A 46 2.95 -4.72 -25.09
C ALA A 46 3.93 -5.23 -24.01
N VAL A 47 4.64 -4.33 -23.33
CA VAL A 47 5.53 -4.67 -22.20
C VAL A 47 4.73 -5.21 -21.02
N GLN A 48 3.56 -4.63 -20.72
CA GLN A 48 2.65 -5.11 -19.66
C GLN A 48 2.14 -6.52 -19.95
N ASN A 49 1.68 -6.77 -21.17
CA ASN A 49 1.20 -8.09 -21.57
C ASN A 49 2.30 -9.14 -21.48
N ALA A 50 3.54 -8.78 -21.82
CA ALA A 50 4.69 -9.66 -21.65
C ALA A 50 4.98 -9.95 -20.17
N MET A 51 4.97 -8.93 -19.33
CA MET A 51 5.15 -9.05 -17.88
C MET A 51 4.07 -9.95 -17.26
N ALA A 52 2.80 -9.80 -17.65
CA ALA A 52 1.67 -10.61 -17.17
C ALA A 52 1.75 -12.09 -17.57
N ARG A 53 2.41 -12.41 -18.71
CA ARG A 53 2.69 -13.80 -19.12
C ARG A 53 3.88 -14.43 -18.37
N GLY A 54 4.62 -13.63 -17.59
CA GLY A 54 5.88 -14.06 -16.99
C GLY A 54 7.03 -14.09 -17.98
N ASP A 55 6.91 -13.38 -19.12
CA ASP A 55 7.99 -13.26 -20.09
C ASP A 55 9.22 -12.64 -19.42
N ARG A 56 10.39 -13.06 -19.88
CA ARG A 56 11.67 -12.56 -19.39
C ARG A 56 12.31 -11.65 -20.44
N ILE A 57 13.31 -10.88 -20.05
CA ILE A 57 14.03 -9.96 -20.92
C ILE A 57 15.54 -10.24 -20.89
N THR A 58 16.19 -10.12 -22.04
CA THR A 58 17.63 -10.33 -22.17
C THR A 58 18.36 -9.04 -21.80
N VAL A 59 19.32 -9.15 -20.89
CA VAL A 59 20.05 -8.02 -20.28
C VAL A 59 21.55 -8.20 -20.49
N PRO A 60 22.27 -7.21 -21.04
CA PRO A 60 23.72 -7.26 -21.15
C PRO A 60 24.39 -7.01 -19.79
N VAL A 61 25.41 -7.82 -19.47
CA VAL A 61 26.12 -7.76 -18.20
C VAL A 61 27.63 -7.76 -18.38
N GLU A 62 28.32 -7.17 -17.42
CA GLU A 62 29.76 -7.27 -17.23
C GLU A 62 30.06 -8.39 -16.23
N ILE A 63 30.92 -9.32 -16.64
CA ILE A 63 31.39 -10.42 -15.80
C ILE A 63 32.86 -10.13 -15.45
N PRO A 64 33.22 -10.01 -14.16
CA PRO A 64 34.62 -9.85 -13.76
C PRO A 64 35.47 -11.03 -14.25
N LYS A 65 36.71 -10.76 -14.68
CA LYS A 65 37.60 -11.78 -15.25
C LYS A 65 37.82 -12.98 -14.31
N GLU A 66 38.08 -12.71 -13.03
CA GLU A 66 38.23 -13.73 -11.98
C GLU A 66 36.99 -14.62 -11.80
N ALA A 67 35.81 -14.09 -12.13
CA ALA A 67 34.54 -14.78 -12.03
C ALA A 67 34.27 -15.61 -13.30
N ALA A 68 34.66 -15.09 -14.47
CA ALA A 68 34.67 -15.82 -15.74
C ALA A 68 35.62 -17.03 -15.70
N ASP A 69 36.83 -16.85 -15.15
CA ASP A 69 37.84 -17.91 -15.03
C ASP A 69 37.37 -19.08 -14.13
N LYS A 70 36.44 -18.82 -13.19
CA LYS A 70 35.85 -19.86 -12.33
C LYS A 70 34.69 -20.64 -12.99
N LEU A 71 34.14 -20.10 -14.07
CA LEU A 71 33.06 -20.73 -14.83
C LEU A 71 33.60 -21.57 -15.98
N VAL A 72 34.70 -21.11 -16.57
CA VAL A 72 35.34 -21.75 -17.72
C VAL A 72 36.38 -22.75 -17.21
N SER A 73 36.16 -24.05 -17.42
CA SER A 73 37.14 -25.10 -17.11
C SER A 73 38.14 -25.32 -18.25
N GLU A 74 39.30 -25.94 -17.96
CA GLU A 74 40.24 -26.39 -19.00
C GLU A 74 39.52 -27.28 -20.03
N GLY A 75 39.36 -26.77 -21.26
CA GLY A 75 38.67 -27.46 -22.35
C GLY A 75 37.36 -26.81 -22.83
N THR A 76 36.84 -25.80 -22.12
CA THR A 76 35.65 -25.04 -22.54
C THR A 76 35.91 -24.24 -23.83
N LYS A 77 35.05 -24.39 -24.84
CA LYS A 77 35.19 -23.72 -26.15
C LYS A 77 34.21 -22.56 -26.31
N THR A 78 34.53 -21.62 -27.19
CA THR A 78 33.62 -20.54 -27.59
C THR A 78 32.31 -21.12 -28.11
N GLY A 79 31.19 -20.78 -27.46
CA GLY A 79 29.85 -21.25 -27.82
C GLY A 79 29.29 -22.35 -26.92
N ASP A 80 30.09 -22.88 -25.98
CA ASP A 80 29.63 -23.86 -24.99
C ASP A 80 28.68 -23.23 -23.96
N THR A 81 27.71 -24.02 -23.50
CA THR A 81 26.79 -23.63 -22.41
C THR A 81 27.37 -24.12 -21.09
N VAL A 82 27.66 -23.21 -20.17
CA VAL A 82 28.22 -23.53 -18.86
C VAL A 82 27.13 -23.41 -17.78
N PRO A 83 26.89 -24.45 -16.96
CA PRO A 83 25.95 -24.38 -15.85
C PRO A 83 26.47 -23.46 -14.73
N PHE A 84 25.55 -22.72 -14.11
CA PHE A 84 25.89 -21.59 -13.25
C PHE A 84 25.64 -21.85 -11.76
N PRO A 85 26.50 -21.36 -10.83
CA PRO A 85 26.19 -21.34 -9.40
C PRO A 85 24.98 -20.46 -9.08
N ALA A 86 24.13 -20.91 -8.15
CA ALA A 86 22.84 -20.29 -7.84
C ALA A 86 22.87 -18.84 -7.27
N ASN A 87 24.04 -18.19 -7.14
CA ASN A 87 24.19 -16.88 -6.50
C ASN A 87 25.23 -15.96 -7.17
N PHE A 88 25.45 -16.12 -8.47
CA PHE A 88 26.45 -15.32 -9.14
C PHE A 88 26.01 -13.87 -9.35
N GLN A 89 26.85 -12.93 -8.92
CA GLN A 89 26.61 -11.51 -9.11
C GLN A 89 27.33 -11.01 -10.36
N CYS A 90 26.55 -10.50 -11.31
CA CYS A 90 27.03 -9.79 -12.48
C CYS A 90 26.56 -8.33 -12.41
N LYS A 91 27.33 -7.44 -13.03
CA LYS A 91 26.99 -6.02 -13.07
C LYS A 91 26.23 -5.73 -14.36
N ILE A 92 25.06 -5.08 -14.26
CA ILE A 92 24.31 -4.66 -15.45
C ILE A 92 25.13 -3.63 -16.24
N ARG A 93 25.27 -3.85 -17.54
CA ARG A 93 25.98 -2.94 -18.42
C ARG A 93 25.17 -1.67 -18.65
N THR A 94 25.81 -0.52 -18.55
CA THR A 94 25.19 0.79 -18.84
C THR A 94 25.67 1.35 -20.17
N LEU A 95 24.84 2.18 -20.80
CA LEU A 95 25.17 2.95 -22.00
C LEU A 95 25.05 4.44 -21.69
N ASN A 96 25.86 5.26 -22.35
CA ASN A 96 25.73 6.72 -22.30
C ASN A 96 25.05 7.21 -23.57
N LEU A 97 23.92 7.90 -23.42
CA LEU A 97 23.26 8.59 -24.53
C LEU A 97 24.07 9.82 -24.96
N LYS A 98 23.82 10.33 -26.16
CA LYS A 98 24.44 11.58 -26.66
C LYS A 98 24.16 12.79 -25.75
N SER A 99 23.09 12.76 -24.98
CA SER A 99 22.74 13.77 -23.97
C SER A 99 23.62 13.71 -22.71
N GLY A 100 24.49 12.71 -22.58
CA GLY A 100 25.24 12.42 -21.36
C GLY A 100 24.47 11.60 -20.32
N ALA A 101 23.19 11.28 -20.57
CA ALA A 101 22.40 10.46 -19.68
C ALA A 101 22.84 8.99 -19.72
N MET A 102 23.05 8.38 -18.55
CA MET A 102 23.33 6.96 -18.42
C MET A 102 22.03 6.16 -18.43
N VAL A 103 21.97 5.07 -19.20
CA VAL A 103 20.82 4.18 -19.33
C VAL A 103 21.20 2.72 -19.17
N TYR A 104 20.25 1.91 -18.74
CA TYR A 104 20.32 0.46 -18.89
C TYR A 104 19.94 0.03 -20.31
N ALA A 105 20.45 -1.10 -20.78
CA ALA A 105 20.13 -1.67 -22.08
C ALA A 105 19.33 -2.96 -21.91
N ALA A 106 18.42 -3.27 -22.83
CA ALA A 106 17.74 -4.55 -22.86
C ALA A 106 17.35 -4.96 -24.28
N PHE A 107 17.17 -6.26 -24.47
CA PHE A 107 16.89 -6.87 -25.76
C PHE A 107 15.63 -7.72 -25.69
N THR A 108 14.77 -7.55 -26.69
CA THR A 108 13.51 -8.30 -26.87
C THR A 108 13.71 -9.69 -27.45
N SER A 109 14.86 -9.93 -28.09
CA SER A 109 15.22 -11.21 -28.69
C SER A 109 16.75 -11.41 -28.72
N PRO A 110 17.21 -12.66 -28.85
CA PRO A 110 18.61 -12.96 -29.08
C PRO A 110 19.18 -12.30 -30.34
N GLU A 111 18.38 -12.19 -31.40
CA GLU A 111 18.76 -11.57 -32.67
C GLU A 111 19.05 -10.08 -32.49
N GLU A 112 18.27 -9.37 -31.69
CA GLU A 112 18.54 -7.98 -31.31
C GLU A 112 19.84 -7.84 -30.49
N ALA A 113 20.14 -8.82 -29.63
CA ALA A 113 21.39 -8.85 -28.87
C ALA A 113 22.62 -9.02 -29.77
N ASP A 114 22.50 -9.84 -30.81
CA ASP A 114 23.60 -10.17 -31.73
C ASP A 114 23.89 -9.06 -32.76
N LYS A 115 23.01 -8.05 -32.91
CA LYS A 115 23.24 -6.86 -33.76
C LYS A 115 24.31 -5.92 -33.21
N GLY A 116 24.54 -5.95 -31.90
CA GLY A 116 25.41 -5.03 -31.19
C GLY A 116 26.83 -5.55 -30.98
N GLN A 117 27.56 -4.89 -30.09
CA GLN A 117 28.82 -5.43 -29.60
C GLN A 117 28.54 -6.69 -28.77
N ARG A 118 29.21 -7.78 -29.14
CA ARG A 118 29.21 -9.04 -28.39
C ARG A 118 29.46 -8.78 -26.89
N SER A 119 28.52 -9.21 -26.06
CA SER A 119 28.53 -9.01 -24.61
C SER A 119 27.93 -10.24 -23.94
N SER A 120 28.39 -10.55 -22.73
CA SER A 120 27.73 -11.53 -21.88
C SER A 120 26.31 -11.05 -21.54
N THR A 121 25.38 -11.99 -21.40
CA THR A 121 23.95 -11.69 -21.17
C THR A 121 23.36 -12.57 -20.08
N VAL A 122 22.36 -12.05 -19.37
CA VAL A 122 21.47 -12.79 -18.46
C VAL A 122 20.02 -12.59 -18.90
N THR A 123 19.14 -13.49 -18.48
CA THR A 123 17.69 -13.34 -18.68
C THR A 123 17.02 -13.05 -17.33
N GLU A 124 16.28 -11.94 -17.23
CA GLU A 124 15.60 -11.50 -16.00
C GLU A 124 14.09 -11.34 -16.20
N ALA A 125 13.31 -11.46 -15.12
CA ALA A 125 11.89 -11.08 -15.17
C ALA A 125 11.76 -9.57 -15.46
N ILE A 126 10.81 -9.19 -16.32
CA ILE A 126 10.65 -7.82 -16.80
C ILE A 126 10.46 -6.83 -15.64
N ASP A 127 9.54 -7.14 -14.72
CA ASP A 127 9.23 -6.34 -13.53
C ASP A 127 10.46 -6.06 -12.65
N THR A 128 11.28 -7.08 -12.43
CA THR A 128 12.51 -7.02 -11.65
C THR A 128 13.50 -6.07 -12.31
N TYR A 129 13.66 -6.17 -13.63
CA TYR A 129 14.57 -5.31 -14.38
C TYR A 129 14.09 -3.85 -14.44
N LEU A 130 12.79 -3.63 -14.69
CA LEU A 130 12.16 -2.32 -14.63
C LEU A 130 12.37 -1.65 -13.25
N GLN A 131 12.19 -2.41 -12.16
CA GLN A 131 12.45 -1.91 -10.81
C GLN A 131 13.92 -1.53 -10.61
N LYS A 132 14.88 -2.33 -11.09
CA LYS A 132 16.31 -1.99 -10.96
C LYS A 132 16.64 -0.62 -11.57
N ALA A 133 15.99 -0.25 -12.68
CA ALA A 133 16.13 1.08 -13.27
C ALA A 133 15.55 2.18 -12.38
N LEU A 134 14.39 1.96 -11.75
CA LEU A 134 13.80 2.92 -10.79
C LEU A 134 14.70 3.11 -9.55
N MET A 135 15.28 2.02 -9.05
CA MET A 135 16.10 1.98 -7.83
C MET A 135 17.51 2.56 -8.02
N ASN A 136 17.98 2.75 -9.26
CA ASN A 136 19.28 3.37 -9.51
C ASN A 136 19.13 4.87 -9.79
N PRO A 137 19.58 5.78 -8.90
CA PRO A 137 19.44 7.21 -9.10
C PRO A 137 20.28 7.75 -10.27
N GLN A 138 21.35 7.05 -10.67
CA GLN A 138 22.26 7.50 -11.74
C GLN A 138 21.73 7.17 -13.15
N VAL A 139 20.73 6.29 -13.26
CA VAL A 139 20.18 5.82 -14.53
C VAL A 139 18.90 6.60 -14.86
N ALA A 140 18.78 7.04 -16.12
CA ALA A 140 17.61 7.78 -16.59
C ALA A 140 16.43 6.88 -17.03
N GLY A 141 16.71 5.61 -17.33
CA GLY A 141 15.72 4.64 -17.81
C GLY A 141 16.37 3.43 -18.49
N ILE A 142 15.59 2.73 -19.31
CA ILE A 142 16.01 1.57 -20.09
C ILE A 142 15.89 1.89 -21.59
N LEU A 143 16.93 1.57 -22.36
CA LEU A 143 16.91 1.60 -23.81
C LEU A 143 16.70 0.18 -24.33
N LEU A 144 15.52 -0.07 -24.91
CA LEU A 144 15.20 -1.31 -25.61
C LEU A 144 15.87 -1.31 -26.98
N ASN A 145 16.42 -2.46 -27.36
CA ASN A 145 17.08 -2.74 -28.63
C ASN A 145 18.00 -1.60 -29.12
N PRO A 146 19.06 -1.24 -28.37
CA PRO A 146 19.92 -0.08 -28.67
C PRO A 146 20.56 -0.06 -30.06
N TRP A 147 20.71 -1.23 -30.70
CA TRP A 147 21.37 -1.40 -32.01
C TRP A 147 20.37 -1.69 -33.14
N GLY A 148 19.07 -1.76 -32.84
CA GLY A 148 17.99 -1.97 -33.80
C GLY A 148 17.02 -0.80 -33.82
N GLN A 149 15.73 -1.09 -33.97
CA GLN A 149 14.68 -0.12 -33.72
C GLN A 149 14.58 0.11 -32.21
N SER A 150 15.24 1.17 -31.74
CA SER A 150 15.39 1.43 -30.31
C SER A 150 14.14 2.08 -29.69
N PHE A 151 13.87 1.84 -28.41
CA PHE A 151 12.81 2.58 -27.69
C PHE A 151 13.29 2.91 -26.28
N PHE A 152 13.20 4.19 -25.89
CA PHE A 152 13.64 4.65 -24.58
C PHE A 152 12.49 4.68 -23.57
N LEU A 153 12.52 3.71 -22.65
CA LEU A 153 11.66 3.67 -21.47
C LEU A 153 12.26 4.54 -20.36
N SER A 154 11.86 5.81 -20.32
CA SER A 154 12.19 6.72 -19.22
C SER A 154 11.56 6.27 -17.89
N LYS A 155 12.11 6.72 -16.76
CA LYS A 155 11.52 6.41 -15.44
C LYS A 155 10.01 6.68 -15.35
N PRO A 156 9.46 7.84 -15.81
CA PRO A 156 8.01 8.06 -15.81
C PRO A 156 7.21 7.02 -16.61
N LEU A 157 7.74 6.56 -17.76
CA LEU A 157 7.08 5.51 -18.55
C LEU A 157 7.10 4.16 -17.81
N ILE A 158 8.22 3.83 -17.17
CA ILE A 158 8.34 2.63 -16.32
C ILE A 158 7.34 2.69 -15.16
N GLN A 159 7.21 3.85 -14.49
CA GLN A 159 6.21 4.05 -13.44
C GLN A 159 4.79 3.84 -13.98
N GLY A 160 4.49 4.37 -15.17
CA GLY A 160 3.21 4.17 -15.85
C GLY A 160 2.89 2.70 -16.15
N ILE A 161 3.90 1.88 -16.46
CA ILE A 161 3.76 0.43 -16.64
C ILE A 161 3.25 -0.22 -15.35
N PHE A 162 3.87 0.08 -14.21
CA PHE A 162 3.46 -0.48 -12.92
C PHE A 162 2.10 0.03 -12.42
N ILE A 163 1.70 1.25 -12.77
CA ILE A 163 0.41 1.82 -12.34
C ILE A 163 -0.77 1.08 -12.96
N LYS A 164 -0.75 0.78 -14.28
CA LYS A 164 -1.89 0.05 -14.88
C LYS A 164 -1.93 -1.43 -14.50
N ASP A 165 -0.82 -1.97 -14.02
CA ASP A 165 -0.69 -3.35 -13.52
C ASP A 165 -1.21 -3.51 -12.08
N LEU A 166 -1.65 -2.43 -11.45
CA LEU A 166 -2.34 -2.52 -10.16
C LEU A 166 -3.66 -3.29 -10.33
N PRO A 167 -3.96 -4.28 -9.46
CA PRO A 167 -5.25 -4.94 -9.43
C PRO A 167 -6.36 -3.90 -9.36
N GLN A 168 -7.29 -3.95 -10.30
CA GLN A 168 -8.47 -3.10 -10.23
C GLN A 168 -9.42 -3.68 -9.18
N PRO A 169 -9.95 -2.85 -8.27
CA PRO A 169 -10.89 -3.31 -7.27
C PRO A 169 -12.15 -3.86 -7.97
N GLY A 170 -12.50 -5.11 -7.66
CA GLY A 170 -13.70 -5.77 -8.16
C GLY A 170 -14.67 -6.08 -7.02
N GLU A 171 -15.97 -6.05 -7.30
CA GLU A 171 -16.99 -6.47 -6.33
C GLU A 171 -17.10 -8.00 -6.31
N ASN A 172 -17.12 -8.58 -5.11
CA ASN A 172 -17.40 -10.00 -4.96
C ASN A 172 -18.88 -10.29 -5.24
N THR A 173 -19.17 -11.44 -5.85
CA THR A 173 -20.54 -11.85 -6.16
C THR A 173 -20.76 -13.31 -5.77
N VAL A 174 -22.00 -13.64 -5.42
CA VAL A 174 -22.42 -15.01 -5.10
C VAL A 174 -23.56 -15.41 -6.03
N GLY A 175 -23.41 -16.56 -6.68
CA GLY A 175 -24.41 -17.17 -7.55
C GLY A 175 -24.76 -18.59 -7.09
N PHE A 176 -25.95 -19.04 -7.48
CA PHE A 176 -26.48 -20.37 -7.19
C PHE A 176 -27.00 -21.00 -8.48
N ALA A 177 -26.61 -22.25 -8.76
CA ALA A 177 -27.10 -22.95 -9.94
C ALA A 177 -27.25 -24.44 -9.68
N THR A 178 -28.32 -25.03 -10.24
CA THR A 178 -28.47 -26.48 -10.37
C THR A 178 -27.70 -26.92 -11.61
N MET A 179 -26.53 -27.55 -11.44
CA MET A 179 -25.70 -27.94 -12.59
C MET A 179 -24.68 -29.04 -12.27
N ASP A 180 -24.17 -29.68 -13.33
CA ASP A 180 -22.92 -30.44 -13.27
C ASP A 180 -21.73 -29.47 -13.20
N ILE A 181 -21.00 -29.51 -12.08
CA ILE A 181 -19.86 -28.62 -11.82
C ILE A 181 -18.74 -28.77 -12.87
N THR A 182 -18.62 -29.93 -13.54
CA THR A 182 -17.61 -30.14 -14.60
C THR A 182 -17.85 -29.24 -15.82
N GLN A 183 -19.05 -28.68 -15.95
CA GLN A 183 -19.43 -27.78 -17.05
C GLN A 183 -19.34 -26.29 -16.69
N ALA A 184 -18.88 -25.96 -15.47
CA ALA A 184 -18.80 -24.58 -15.01
C ALA A 184 -17.71 -23.78 -15.74
N GLU A 185 -18.10 -22.65 -16.32
CA GLU A 185 -17.19 -21.69 -16.98
C GLU A 185 -16.66 -20.70 -15.94
N THR A 186 -15.65 -21.16 -15.20
CA THR A 186 -14.99 -20.43 -14.11
C THR A 186 -13.48 -20.63 -14.19
N ASP A 187 -12.68 -19.82 -13.50
CA ASP A 187 -11.23 -20.00 -13.46
C ASP A 187 -10.85 -21.29 -12.73
N CYS A 188 -11.61 -21.67 -11.70
CA CYS A 188 -11.44 -22.93 -10.99
C CYS A 188 -12.75 -23.54 -10.48
N ILE A 189 -12.77 -24.87 -10.38
CA ILE A 189 -13.81 -25.61 -9.65
C ILE A 189 -13.22 -26.29 -8.43
N VAL A 190 -14.04 -26.50 -7.40
CA VAL A 190 -13.64 -27.20 -6.19
C VAL A 190 -14.08 -28.66 -6.27
N ASN A 191 -13.15 -29.57 -5.98
CA ASN A 191 -13.41 -30.99 -5.82
C ASN A 191 -13.55 -31.34 -4.33
N ALA A 192 -14.68 -31.96 -3.97
CA ALA A 192 -14.86 -32.59 -2.66
C ALA A 192 -14.16 -33.96 -2.66
N ALA A 193 -12.85 -33.94 -2.43
CA ALA A 193 -11.97 -35.08 -2.52
C ALA A 193 -11.87 -35.87 -1.21
N ASN A 194 -11.16 -36.98 -1.25
CA ASN A 194 -10.69 -37.73 -0.08
C ASN A 194 -9.18 -37.51 0.15
N GLU A 195 -8.66 -37.95 1.30
CA GLU A 195 -7.27 -37.69 1.71
C GLU A 195 -6.20 -38.17 0.73
N THR A 196 -6.50 -39.15 -0.14
CA THR A 196 -5.53 -39.63 -1.12
C THR A 196 -5.38 -38.71 -2.34
N LEU A 197 -6.40 -37.90 -2.65
CA LEU A 197 -6.55 -37.15 -3.90
C LEU A 197 -6.57 -38.01 -5.18
N LEU A 198 -6.70 -39.33 -5.09
CA LEU A 198 -6.61 -40.24 -6.23
C LEU A 198 -7.98 -40.57 -6.86
N GLY A 199 -8.95 -39.67 -6.69
CA GLY A 199 -10.32 -39.84 -7.15
C GLY A 199 -11.18 -40.74 -6.24
N GLY A 200 -12.43 -40.94 -6.66
CA GLY A 200 -13.43 -41.66 -5.88
C GLY A 200 -14.79 -41.72 -6.59
N GLY A 201 -15.87 -41.84 -5.81
CA GLY A 201 -17.25 -41.75 -6.27
C GLY A 201 -17.79 -40.32 -6.32
N GLY A 202 -19.08 -40.14 -6.61
CA GLY A 202 -19.75 -38.84 -6.55
C GLY A 202 -19.13 -37.77 -7.48
N VAL A 203 -19.03 -36.55 -6.96
CA VAL A 203 -18.48 -35.40 -7.70
C VAL A 203 -16.98 -35.56 -8.02
N ASP A 204 -16.22 -36.19 -7.12
CA ASP A 204 -14.78 -36.46 -7.30
C ASP A 204 -14.53 -37.34 -8.54
N GLY A 205 -15.25 -38.45 -8.62
CA GLY A 205 -15.20 -39.32 -9.80
C GLY A 205 -15.66 -38.63 -11.09
N ALA A 206 -16.65 -37.73 -11.02
CA ALA A 206 -17.12 -36.97 -12.18
C ALA A 206 -16.04 -36.01 -12.69
N ILE A 207 -15.38 -35.28 -11.78
CA ILE A 207 -14.28 -34.36 -12.10
C ILE A 207 -13.11 -35.11 -12.73
N HIS A 208 -12.65 -36.22 -12.15
CA HIS A 208 -11.55 -37.01 -12.71
C HIS A 208 -11.88 -37.57 -14.11
N ARG A 209 -13.11 -38.04 -14.35
CA ARG A 209 -13.52 -38.52 -15.68
C ARG A 209 -13.54 -37.40 -16.72
N ALA A 210 -14.02 -36.21 -16.33
CA ALA A 210 -14.14 -35.07 -17.23
C ALA A 210 -12.79 -34.38 -17.52
N ALA A 211 -11.89 -34.31 -16.53
CA ALA A 211 -10.57 -33.71 -16.68
C ALA A 211 -9.59 -34.57 -17.50
N GLY A 212 -9.72 -35.89 -17.44
CA GLY A 212 -8.80 -36.83 -18.09
C GLY A 212 -7.78 -37.46 -17.12
N HIS A 213 -6.98 -38.40 -17.64
CA HIS A 213 -5.98 -39.14 -16.85
C HIS A 213 -4.86 -38.25 -16.30
N GLU A 214 -4.59 -37.13 -16.97
CA GLU A 214 -3.55 -36.16 -16.65
C GLU A 214 -3.75 -35.56 -15.25
N LEU A 215 -5.02 -35.32 -14.86
CA LEU A 215 -5.36 -34.85 -13.51
C LEU A 215 -4.90 -35.84 -12.44
N LEU A 216 -5.14 -37.13 -12.66
CA LEU A 216 -4.72 -38.16 -11.71
C LEU A 216 -3.20 -38.25 -11.60
N GLU A 217 -2.47 -38.05 -12.70
CA GLU A 217 -1.01 -38.03 -12.70
C GLU A 217 -0.42 -36.85 -11.92
N GLU A 218 -1.05 -35.68 -12.00
CA GLU A 218 -0.67 -34.53 -11.18
C GLU A 218 -1.05 -34.74 -9.71
N CYS A 219 -2.25 -35.23 -9.41
CA CYS A 219 -2.67 -35.52 -8.03
C CYS A 219 -1.71 -36.49 -7.32
N ARG A 220 -1.15 -37.49 -8.03
CA ARG A 220 -0.13 -38.40 -7.46
C ARG A 220 1.12 -37.67 -6.97
N LYS A 221 1.46 -36.51 -7.55
CA LYS A 221 2.63 -35.70 -7.15
C LYS A 221 2.35 -34.85 -5.91
N LEU A 222 1.08 -34.71 -5.51
CA LEU A 222 0.67 -33.86 -4.39
C LEU A 222 0.79 -34.54 -3.02
N ASN A 223 1.00 -35.85 -2.93
CA ASN A 223 1.11 -36.62 -1.68
C ASN A 223 -0.11 -36.46 -0.74
N GLY A 224 -1.33 -36.58 -1.28
CA GLY A 224 -2.58 -36.50 -0.51
C GLY A 224 -2.94 -35.12 0.00
N CYS A 225 -4.00 -34.99 0.81
CA CYS A 225 -4.42 -33.74 1.44
C CYS A 225 -5.11 -34.00 2.79
N PRO A 226 -4.71 -33.34 3.88
CA PRO A 226 -5.42 -33.46 5.16
C PRO A 226 -6.85 -32.91 5.11
N THR A 227 -7.72 -33.41 5.98
CA THR A 227 -9.06 -32.86 6.18
C THR A 227 -8.99 -31.36 6.54
N GLY A 228 -9.84 -30.55 5.91
CA GLY A 228 -9.86 -29.09 6.06
C GLY A 228 -8.84 -28.32 5.20
N GLN A 229 -7.93 -29.00 4.50
CA GLN A 229 -6.91 -28.39 3.64
C GLN A 229 -7.27 -28.48 2.16
N ALA A 230 -6.63 -27.64 1.34
CA ALA A 230 -6.87 -27.58 -0.11
C ALA A 230 -5.56 -27.59 -0.91
N LYS A 231 -5.58 -28.16 -2.13
CA LYS A 231 -4.46 -28.17 -3.10
C LYS A 231 -4.92 -27.87 -4.52
N LEU A 232 -4.09 -27.20 -5.31
CA LEU A 232 -4.39 -26.78 -6.68
C LEU A 232 -3.74 -27.71 -7.71
N THR A 233 -4.45 -27.96 -8.81
CA THR A 233 -3.99 -28.67 -10.01
C THR A 233 -4.49 -27.95 -11.27
N GLY A 234 -4.00 -28.36 -12.44
CA GLY A 234 -4.56 -27.96 -13.73
C GLY A 234 -5.98 -28.53 -13.95
N GLY A 235 -6.77 -27.86 -14.78
CA GLY A 235 -8.12 -28.29 -15.15
C GLY A 235 -8.19 -29.26 -16.32
N TYR A 236 -7.12 -29.34 -17.12
CA TYR A 236 -6.99 -30.25 -18.27
C TYR A 236 -8.14 -30.13 -19.27
N HIS A 237 -8.93 -31.19 -19.47
CA HIS A 237 -10.06 -31.18 -20.41
C HIS A 237 -11.32 -30.49 -19.86
N LEU A 238 -11.30 -29.99 -18.61
CA LEU A 238 -12.38 -29.19 -18.06
C LEU A 238 -12.43 -27.81 -18.73
N LYS A 239 -13.62 -27.19 -18.70
CA LYS A 239 -13.76 -25.77 -19.05
C LYS A 239 -13.04 -24.85 -18.07
N ALA A 240 -12.99 -25.26 -16.80
CA ALA A 240 -12.26 -24.54 -15.78
C ALA A 240 -10.75 -24.76 -15.92
N LYS A 241 -9.96 -23.71 -15.73
CA LYS A 241 -8.50 -23.75 -15.93
C LYS A 241 -7.79 -24.55 -14.84
N HIS A 242 -8.39 -24.63 -13.65
CA HIS A 242 -7.82 -25.30 -12.48
C HIS A 242 -8.86 -26.09 -11.69
N VAL A 243 -8.38 -27.07 -10.91
CA VAL A 243 -9.17 -27.75 -9.88
C VAL A 243 -8.53 -27.51 -8.51
N ILE A 244 -9.35 -27.09 -7.54
CA ILE A 244 -8.95 -27.01 -6.14
C ILE A 244 -9.52 -28.23 -5.42
N HIS A 245 -8.66 -29.13 -4.97
CA HIS A 245 -9.05 -30.33 -4.24
C HIS A 245 -9.04 -30.04 -2.75
N THR A 246 -10.19 -30.16 -2.09
CA THR A 246 -10.32 -30.02 -0.64
C THR A 246 -10.94 -31.26 -0.02
N VAL A 247 -10.52 -31.60 1.19
CA VAL A 247 -11.02 -32.79 1.89
C VAL A 247 -11.95 -32.38 3.03
N GLY A 248 -13.25 -32.62 2.84
CA GLY A 248 -14.27 -32.32 3.84
C GLY A 248 -14.24 -33.31 5.02
N PRO A 249 -14.77 -32.93 6.20
CA PRO A 249 -14.89 -33.85 7.32
C PRO A 249 -15.96 -34.91 7.06
N VAL A 250 -15.75 -36.11 7.61
CA VAL A 250 -16.80 -37.12 7.80
C VAL A 250 -17.61 -36.70 9.03
N TYR A 251 -18.91 -36.50 8.86
CA TYR A 251 -19.75 -35.93 9.91
C TYR A 251 -19.87 -36.86 11.12
N SER A 252 -19.52 -36.35 12.30
CA SER A 252 -19.55 -37.04 13.58
C SER A 252 -20.47 -36.34 14.60
N GLY A 253 -20.96 -35.14 14.29
CA GLY A 253 -21.79 -34.31 15.16
C GLY A 253 -20.99 -33.49 16.18
N LYS A 254 -19.66 -33.43 16.04
CA LYS A 254 -18.78 -32.65 16.92
C LYS A 254 -18.57 -31.25 16.37
N GLU A 255 -18.26 -30.30 17.26
CA GLU A 255 -17.97 -28.92 16.88
C GLU A 255 -16.78 -28.80 15.91
N GLU A 256 -15.80 -29.70 16.01
CA GLU A 256 -14.65 -29.78 15.11
C GLU A 256 -15.06 -29.99 13.63
N ASP A 257 -16.17 -30.69 13.37
CA ASP A 257 -16.67 -30.91 12.01
C ASP A 257 -17.00 -29.57 11.33
N ALA A 258 -17.60 -28.63 12.08
CA ALA A 258 -17.94 -27.31 11.55
C ALA A 258 -16.69 -26.47 11.26
N VAL A 259 -15.66 -26.58 12.11
CA VAL A 259 -14.35 -25.94 11.89
C VAL A 259 -13.70 -26.48 10.63
N LEU A 260 -13.62 -27.81 10.47
CA LEU A 260 -12.99 -28.44 9.31
C LEU A 260 -13.74 -28.14 8.00
N LEU A 261 -15.07 -28.13 8.02
CA LEU A 261 -15.87 -27.78 6.85
C LEU A 261 -15.66 -26.32 6.44
N ARG A 262 -15.66 -25.38 7.39
CA ARG A 262 -15.31 -23.97 7.14
C ARG A 262 -13.91 -23.82 6.53
N ARG A 263 -12.91 -24.53 7.07
CA ARG A 263 -11.54 -24.51 6.54
C ARG A 263 -11.47 -24.98 5.08
N CYS A 264 -12.29 -25.94 4.66
CA CYS A 264 -12.36 -26.35 3.26
C CYS A 264 -12.75 -25.19 2.33
N TYR A 265 -13.83 -24.47 2.66
CA TYR A 265 -14.28 -23.33 1.87
C TYR A 265 -13.28 -22.18 1.91
N TRP A 266 -12.79 -21.85 3.11
CA TRP A 266 -11.82 -20.77 3.30
C TRP A 266 -10.51 -21.01 2.55
N ASN A 267 -9.88 -22.17 2.76
CA ASN A 267 -8.60 -22.49 2.12
C ASN A 267 -8.74 -22.59 0.60
N SER A 268 -9.89 -23.02 0.09
CA SER A 268 -10.16 -23.00 -1.35
C SER A 268 -10.27 -21.58 -1.90
N LEU A 269 -10.99 -20.68 -1.22
CA LEU A 269 -11.08 -19.26 -1.62
C LEU A 269 -9.71 -18.57 -1.56
N GLU A 270 -8.95 -18.82 -0.50
CA GLU A 270 -7.64 -18.23 -0.30
C GLU A 270 -6.63 -18.76 -1.32
N LEU A 271 -6.66 -20.05 -1.65
CA LEU A 271 -5.81 -20.63 -2.69
C LEU A 271 -6.14 -20.06 -4.08
N ALA A 272 -7.43 -19.86 -4.39
CA ALA A 272 -7.85 -19.17 -5.61
C ALA A 272 -7.31 -17.72 -5.65
N ARG A 273 -7.44 -16.98 -4.54
CA ARG A 273 -6.92 -15.61 -4.38
C ARG A 273 -5.42 -15.52 -4.58
N GLN A 274 -4.69 -16.43 -3.96
CA GLN A 274 -3.23 -16.50 -4.05
C GLN A 274 -2.76 -16.79 -5.48
N ASN A 275 -3.55 -17.49 -6.29
CA ASN A 275 -3.23 -17.78 -7.68
C ASN A 275 -3.85 -16.79 -8.69
N GLY A 276 -4.39 -15.66 -8.21
CA GLY A 276 -4.96 -14.61 -9.07
C GLY A 276 -6.21 -15.05 -9.84
N LEU A 277 -6.97 -16.01 -9.31
CA LEU A 277 -8.20 -16.51 -9.92
C LEU A 277 -9.39 -15.68 -9.42
N HIS A 278 -10.34 -15.35 -10.30
CA HIS A 278 -11.45 -14.43 -9.98
C HIS A 278 -12.83 -15.09 -10.07
N SER A 279 -12.89 -16.38 -10.40
CA SER A 279 -14.14 -17.14 -10.37
C SER A 279 -13.93 -18.58 -9.90
N ILE A 280 -14.79 -19.01 -8.98
CA ILE A 280 -14.69 -20.30 -8.29
C ILE A 280 -16.07 -20.96 -8.16
N ALA A 281 -16.17 -22.25 -8.51
CA ALA A 281 -17.39 -23.02 -8.29
C ALA A 281 -17.22 -24.06 -7.17
N PHE A 282 -18.15 -24.10 -6.22
CA PHE A 282 -18.19 -25.04 -5.11
C PHE A 282 -19.31 -26.08 -5.26
N PRO A 283 -19.06 -27.37 -5.01
CA PRO A 283 -20.11 -28.34 -4.75
C PRO A 283 -20.57 -28.25 -3.29
N ALA A 284 -21.63 -28.98 -2.92
CA ALA A 284 -22.07 -29.11 -1.53
C ALA A 284 -21.16 -30.08 -0.74
N ILE A 285 -19.97 -29.59 -0.33
CA ILE A 285 -18.91 -30.37 0.33
C ILE A 285 -19.46 -31.11 1.56
N SER A 286 -19.05 -32.37 1.73
CA SER A 286 -19.43 -33.30 2.80
C SER A 286 -20.91 -33.73 2.90
N THR A 287 -21.82 -33.18 2.09
CA THR A 287 -23.27 -33.49 2.18
C THR A 287 -23.70 -34.80 1.51
N GLY A 288 -22.77 -35.45 0.79
CA GLY A 288 -22.99 -36.75 0.14
C GLY A 288 -22.53 -37.91 1.02
N ALA A 289 -21.53 -38.65 0.55
CA ALA A 289 -21.01 -39.84 1.24
C ALA A 289 -20.48 -39.57 2.67
N TYR A 290 -20.09 -38.34 2.98
CA TYR A 290 -19.59 -37.93 4.31
C TYR A 290 -20.68 -37.50 5.29
N GLY A 291 -21.95 -37.48 4.85
CA GLY A 291 -23.12 -37.45 5.73
C GLY A 291 -23.42 -36.14 6.46
N TYR A 292 -22.78 -35.03 6.10
CA TYR A 292 -23.03 -33.74 6.77
C TYR A 292 -24.47 -33.26 6.53
N PRO A 293 -25.25 -32.86 7.57
CA PRO A 293 -26.59 -32.33 7.39
C PRO A 293 -26.60 -31.12 6.44
N LYS A 294 -27.41 -31.21 5.38
CA LYS A 294 -27.45 -30.20 4.31
C LYS A 294 -27.71 -28.78 4.85
N GLU A 295 -28.58 -28.63 5.85
CA GLU A 295 -28.93 -27.33 6.43
C GLU A 295 -27.75 -26.68 7.15
N GLU A 296 -27.09 -27.41 8.06
CA GLU A 296 -25.90 -26.94 8.77
C GLU A 296 -24.75 -26.64 7.82
N ALA A 297 -24.48 -27.56 6.88
CA ALA A 297 -23.41 -27.41 5.88
C ALA A 297 -23.63 -26.19 4.98
N THR A 298 -24.89 -25.93 4.56
CA THR A 298 -25.25 -24.75 3.76
C THR A 298 -24.93 -23.46 4.51
N ARG A 299 -25.32 -23.38 5.79
CA ARG A 299 -25.05 -22.19 6.61
C ARG A 299 -23.55 -21.95 6.79
N ILE A 300 -22.75 -23.00 7.02
CA ILE A 300 -21.29 -22.91 7.13
C ILE A 300 -20.66 -22.42 5.82
N ALA A 301 -21.05 -23.01 4.69
CA ALA A 301 -20.54 -22.66 3.37
C ALA A 301 -20.78 -21.18 3.04
N LEU A 302 -22.04 -20.74 3.21
CA LEU A 302 -22.45 -19.37 2.91
C LEU A 302 -21.85 -18.35 3.87
N LYS A 303 -21.82 -18.64 5.18
CA LYS A 303 -21.20 -17.74 6.17
C LYS A 303 -19.71 -17.59 5.91
N THR A 304 -19.02 -18.67 5.56
CA THR A 304 -17.58 -18.64 5.23
C THR A 304 -17.32 -17.80 4.00
N ALA A 305 -18.11 -17.96 2.94
CA ALA A 305 -18.02 -17.12 1.74
C ALA A 305 -18.32 -15.65 2.07
N PHE A 306 -19.35 -15.39 2.87
CA PHE A 306 -19.70 -14.03 3.31
C PHE A 306 -18.56 -13.35 4.07
N ASP A 307 -18.01 -14.01 5.09
CA ASP A 307 -16.92 -13.47 5.91
C ASP A 307 -15.65 -13.24 5.08
N TRP A 308 -15.30 -14.20 4.22
CA TRP A 308 -14.17 -14.06 3.31
C TRP A 308 -14.32 -12.83 2.40
N MET A 309 -15.54 -12.57 1.90
CA MET A 309 -15.82 -11.38 1.08
C MET A 309 -15.76 -10.08 1.88
N GLN A 310 -16.13 -10.07 3.16
CA GLN A 310 -15.96 -8.88 4.03
C GLN A 310 -14.48 -8.57 4.27
N ILE A 311 -13.65 -9.60 4.39
CA ILE A 311 -12.21 -9.47 4.58
C ILE A 311 -11.49 -9.13 3.27
N ASN A 312 -12.07 -9.49 2.12
CA ASN A 312 -11.54 -9.23 0.78
C ASN A 312 -12.51 -8.39 -0.08
N PRO A 313 -12.98 -7.22 0.38
CA PRO A 313 -14.16 -6.54 -0.18
C PRO A 313 -13.98 -6.09 -1.63
N LYS A 314 -12.73 -5.86 -2.05
CA LYS A 314 -12.37 -5.34 -3.37
C LYS A 314 -11.67 -6.37 -4.27
N TYR A 315 -11.67 -7.66 -3.92
CA TYR A 315 -10.93 -8.66 -4.70
C TYR A 315 -11.64 -9.02 -6.02
N GLY A 316 -12.97 -9.02 -6.06
CA GLY A 316 -13.74 -9.34 -7.26
C GLY A 316 -13.91 -10.84 -7.50
N MET A 317 -14.08 -11.64 -6.45
CA MET A 317 -14.35 -13.07 -6.57
C MET A 317 -15.81 -13.33 -6.98
N ARG A 318 -16.01 -14.09 -8.05
CA ARG A 318 -17.31 -14.67 -8.42
C ARG A 318 -17.43 -16.07 -7.83
N ILE A 319 -18.20 -16.21 -6.76
CA ILE A 319 -18.42 -17.49 -6.06
C ILE A 319 -19.71 -18.13 -6.57
N LEU A 320 -19.62 -19.29 -7.20
CA LEU A 320 -20.77 -20.07 -7.66
C LEU A 320 -20.96 -21.31 -6.79
N PHE A 321 -22.12 -21.46 -6.15
CA PHE A 321 -22.50 -22.73 -5.55
C PHE A 321 -23.24 -23.59 -6.59
N ALA A 322 -22.50 -24.54 -7.16
CA ALA A 322 -22.98 -25.50 -8.16
C ALA A 322 -23.61 -26.71 -7.45
N CYS A 323 -24.90 -26.59 -7.18
CA CYS A 323 -25.68 -27.63 -6.51
C CYS A 323 -26.11 -28.71 -7.51
N PHE A 324 -26.14 -29.97 -7.09
CA PHE A 324 -26.51 -31.08 -7.98
C PHE A 324 -28.02 -31.15 -8.28
N ASP A 325 -28.84 -30.71 -7.33
CA ASP A 325 -30.31 -30.76 -7.42
C ASP A 325 -30.96 -29.42 -7.05
N GLN A 326 -32.19 -29.24 -7.52
CA GLN A 326 -32.96 -28.00 -7.35
C GLN A 326 -33.30 -27.71 -5.88
N GLU A 327 -33.49 -28.74 -5.05
CA GLU A 327 -33.81 -28.59 -3.63
C GLU A 327 -32.63 -27.94 -2.88
N THR A 328 -31.42 -28.42 -3.16
CA THR A 328 -30.18 -27.89 -2.57
C THR A 328 -29.93 -26.47 -3.05
N THR A 329 -30.13 -26.17 -4.35
CA THR A 329 -30.06 -24.80 -4.88
C THR A 329 -31.02 -23.86 -4.16
N ALA A 330 -32.28 -24.27 -4.00
CA ALA A 330 -33.31 -23.46 -3.32
C ALA A 330 -32.94 -23.20 -1.85
N ARG A 331 -32.36 -24.19 -1.17
CA ARG A 331 -31.86 -24.06 0.21
C ARG A 331 -30.75 -23.01 0.30
N TYR A 332 -29.72 -23.11 -0.54
CA TYR A 332 -28.64 -22.12 -0.58
C TYR A 332 -29.18 -20.70 -0.82
N GLN A 333 -30.07 -20.55 -1.80
CA GLN A 333 -30.65 -19.25 -2.14
C GLN A 333 -31.50 -18.67 -1.00
N SER A 334 -32.33 -19.49 -0.35
CA SER A 334 -33.14 -19.06 0.79
C SER A 334 -32.29 -18.66 1.99
N THR A 335 -31.26 -19.46 2.34
CA THR A 335 -30.36 -19.14 3.46
C THR A 335 -29.56 -17.87 3.18
N TRP A 336 -29.06 -17.69 1.96
CA TRP A 336 -28.34 -16.48 1.58
C TRP A 336 -29.21 -15.22 1.75
N ASN A 337 -30.41 -15.24 1.18
CA ASN A 337 -31.32 -14.09 1.24
C ASN A 337 -31.78 -13.76 2.67
N GLY A 338 -31.87 -14.77 3.55
CA GLY A 338 -32.38 -14.62 4.91
C GLY A 338 -31.33 -14.29 5.98
N SER A 339 -30.04 -14.49 5.73
CA SER A 339 -29.01 -14.42 6.77
C SER A 339 -27.98 -13.30 6.63
N GLN A 340 -27.94 -12.57 5.50
CA GLN A 340 -26.94 -11.51 5.29
C GLN A 340 -26.98 -10.41 6.35
N GLU A 341 -28.16 -9.88 6.66
CA GLU A 341 -28.30 -8.80 7.67
C GLU A 341 -27.98 -9.31 9.08
N GLU A 342 -28.33 -10.57 9.39
CA GLU A 342 -27.94 -11.23 10.64
C GLU A 342 -26.41 -11.31 10.79
N TRP A 343 -25.71 -11.71 9.73
CA TRP A 343 -24.25 -11.85 9.74
C TRP A 343 -23.54 -10.50 9.75
N LYS A 344 -24.06 -9.47 9.08
CA LYS A 344 -23.55 -8.10 9.18
C LYS A 344 -23.66 -7.57 10.61
N ALA A 345 -24.79 -7.79 11.26
CA ALA A 345 -25.00 -7.35 12.64
C ALA A 345 -24.04 -8.05 13.62
N GLN A 346 -23.76 -9.34 13.41
CA GLN A 346 -22.77 -10.09 14.21
C GLN A 346 -21.33 -9.64 13.93
N ALA A 347 -21.00 -9.28 12.69
CA ALA A 347 -19.68 -8.77 12.29
C ALA A 347 -19.34 -7.42 12.93
N GLY A 348 -20.35 -6.56 13.16
CA GLY A 348 -20.17 -5.22 13.74
C GLY A 348 -20.23 -5.15 15.27
N GLN A 349 -20.33 -6.28 15.98
CA GLN A 349 -20.21 -6.27 17.44
C GLN A 349 -18.75 -6.06 17.83
N GLN A 350 -18.46 -4.92 18.45
CA GLN A 350 -17.12 -4.57 18.97
C GLN A 350 -16.57 -5.68 19.88
N GLY A 351 -15.28 -5.99 19.69
CA GLY A 351 -14.55 -6.90 20.56
C GLY A 351 -14.66 -6.52 22.05
N GLN A 352 -14.65 -7.53 22.91
CA GLN A 352 -14.52 -7.34 24.36
C GLN A 352 -13.16 -6.70 24.67
N ALA A 353 -13.04 -5.94 25.77
CA ALA A 353 -11.82 -5.19 26.11
C ALA A 353 -10.55 -6.08 26.19
N ASP A 354 -10.67 -7.40 26.35
CA ASP A 354 -9.56 -8.35 26.34
C ASP A 354 -8.99 -8.62 24.94
N VAL A 355 -9.69 -8.26 23.85
CA VAL A 355 -9.28 -8.56 22.47
C VAL A 355 -7.90 -7.99 22.15
N VAL A 356 -7.60 -6.79 22.66
CA VAL A 356 -6.30 -6.12 22.48
C VAL A 356 -5.20 -6.90 23.20
N GLU A 357 -5.46 -7.36 24.43
CA GLU A 357 -4.49 -8.15 25.18
C GLU A 357 -4.22 -9.50 24.51
N ARG A 358 -5.27 -10.18 24.04
CA ARG A 358 -5.14 -11.44 23.29
C ARG A 358 -4.34 -11.23 21.99
N ALA A 359 -4.60 -10.13 21.29
CA ALA A 359 -3.90 -9.77 20.06
C ALA A 359 -2.41 -9.51 20.31
N ILE A 360 -2.05 -8.76 21.36
CA ILE A 360 -0.65 -8.51 21.73
C ILE A 360 0.05 -9.82 22.10
N ARG A 361 -0.59 -10.69 22.90
CA ARG A 361 -0.02 -11.99 23.28
C ARG A 361 0.20 -12.89 22.05
N PHE A 362 -0.76 -12.93 21.13
CA PHE A 362 -0.62 -13.68 19.89
C PHE A 362 0.52 -13.13 19.03
N ALA A 363 0.57 -11.82 18.81
CA ALA A 363 1.65 -11.16 18.07
C ALA A 363 3.03 -11.42 18.70
N ALA A 364 3.14 -11.38 20.03
CA ALA A 364 4.38 -11.68 20.74
C ALA A 364 4.80 -13.15 20.57
N ALA A 365 3.86 -14.09 20.59
CA ALA A 365 4.13 -15.50 20.36
C ALA A 365 4.60 -15.75 18.92
N CYS A 366 3.94 -15.15 17.92
CA CYS A 366 4.30 -15.28 16.50
C CYS A 366 5.69 -14.71 16.20
N HIS A 367 6.09 -13.62 16.88
CA HIS A 367 7.41 -12.99 16.71
C HIS A 367 8.43 -13.41 17.78
N SER A 368 8.20 -14.51 18.50
CA SER A 368 9.10 -14.95 19.57
C SER A 368 10.52 -15.20 19.04
N GLY A 369 11.51 -14.57 19.67
CA GLY A 369 12.92 -14.64 19.26
C GLY A 369 13.31 -13.77 18.07
N ALA A 370 12.37 -13.01 17.49
CA ALA A 370 12.67 -12.08 16.40
C ALA A 370 13.12 -10.70 16.91
N SER A 371 14.10 -10.12 16.23
CA SER A 371 14.56 -8.74 16.44
C SER A 371 14.16 -7.84 15.28
N ARG A 372 14.03 -6.53 15.52
CA ARG A 372 13.81 -5.54 14.46
C ARG A 372 14.99 -5.56 13.48
N LYS A 373 14.69 -5.33 12.19
CA LYS A 373 15.66 -5.46 11.10
C LYS A 373 16.91 -4.60 11.33
N GLY A 374 18.05 -5.25 11.57
CA GLY A 374 19.34 -4.59 11.76
C GLY A 374 19.53 -3.94 13.13
N THR A 375 18.78 -4.37 14.16
CA THR A 375 18.94 -3.95 15.56
C THR A 375 18.79 -5.13 16.52
N ASP A 376 19.20 -4.97 17.78
CA ASP A 376 19.01 -5.96 18.86
C ASP A 376 17.66 -5.79 19.59
N GLN A 377 16.78 -4.92 19.10
CA GLN A 377 15.51 -4.64 19.76
C GLN A 377 14.47 -5.74 19.47
N PRO A 378 13.71 -6.19 20.47
CA PRO A 378 12.63 -7.16 20.25
C PRO A 378 11.59 -6.65 19.25
N TYR A 379 11.13 -7.52 18.34
CA TYR A 379 10.17 -7.16 17.29
C TYR A 379 8.88 -6.54 17.85
N ILE A 380 8.40 -7.08 18.99
CA ILE A 380 7.13 -6.69 19.62
C ILE A 380 7.03 -5.20 19.99
N LEU A 381 8.16 -4.49 20.12
CA LEU A 381 8.15 -3.05 20.39
C LEU A 381 7.48 -2.24 19.27
N HIS A 382 7.51 -2.73 18.02
CA HIS A 382 6.86 -2.05 16.90
C HIS A 382 5.33 -2.16 16.95
N PRO A 383 4.72 -3.37 17.00
CA PRO A 383 3.29 -3.48 17.23
C PRO A 383 2.78 -2.70 18.43
N VAL A 384 3.52 -2.70 19.56
CA VAL A 384 3.13 -1.92 20.75
C VAL A 384 3.18 -0.40 20.50
N ALA A 385 4.17 0.10 19.76
CA ALA A 385 4.22 1.50 19.36
C ALA A 385 3.07 1.87 18.41
N THR A 386 2.71 0.98 17.49
CA THR A 386 1.54 1.14 16.60
C THR A 386 0.25 1.23 17.41
N VAL A 387 0.06 0.34 18.40
CA VAL A 387 -1.10 0.37 19.32
C VAL A 387 -1.16 1.69 20.09
N ALA A 388 -0.03 2.16 20.63
CA ALA A 388 0.02 3.44 21.36
C ALA A 388 -0.32 4.65 20.46
N ALA A 389 0.14 4.65 19.21
CA ALA A 389 -0.20 5.69 18.25
C ALA A 389 -1.70 5.67 17.89
N LEU A 390 -2.29 4.48 17.76
CA LEU A 390 -3.74 4.30 17.53
C LEU A 390 -4.59 4.76 18.70
N ASP A 391 -4.19 4.44 19.93
CA ASP A 391 -4.84 4.88 21.15
C ASP A 391 -4.87 6.43 21.22
N GLY A 392 -3.74 7.07 20.87
CA GLY A 392 -3.66 8.52 20.73
C GLY A 392 -4.54 9.12 19.60
N MET A 393 -5.11 8.28 18.73
CA MET A 393 -6.04 8.66 17.68
C MET A 393 -7.48 8.18 17.93
N ASP A 394 -7.83 7.87 19.19
CA ASP A 394 -9.18 7.42 19.59
C ASP A 394 -9.65 6.22 18.74
N ALA A 395 -8.80 5.19 18.67
CA ALA A 395 -9.10 3.94 17.97
C ALA A 395 -9.94 3.00 18.85
N ASP A 396 -10.92 2.34 18.24
CA ASP A 396 -11.70 1.27 18.89
C ASP A 396 -10.85 0.01 19.15
N PHE A 397 -11.36 -0.90 19.99
CA PHE A 397 -10.62 -2.10 20.40
C PHE A 397 -10.23 -3.03 19.25
N ASP A 398 -11.05 -3.14 18.21
CA ASP A 398 -10.76 -4.01 17.06
C ASP A 398 -9.66 -3.39 16.19
N LEU A 399 -9.66 -2.05 16.05
CA LEU A 399 -8.59 -1.32 15.40
C LEU A 399 -7.27 -1.38 16.18
N LEU A 400 -7.31 -1.30 17.51
CA LEU A 400 -6.15 -1.52 18.37
C LEU A 400 -5.61 -2.96 18.24
N ALA A 401 -6.49 -3.96 18.22
CA ALA A 401 -6.12 -5.36 18.00
C ALA A 401 -5.48 -5.55 16.62
N ALA A 402 -6.04 -4.94 15.57
CA ALA A 402 -5.44 -4.94 14.24
C ALA A 402 -4.05 -4.27 14.24
N GLY A 403 -3.87 -3.17 14.99
CA GLY A 403 -2.58 -2.55 15.22
C GLY A 403 -1.54 -3.48 15.86
N ALA A 404 -1.94 -4.34 16.79
CA ALA A 404 -1.06 -5.34 17.38
C ALA A 404 -0.71 -6.47 16.40
N LEU A 405 -1.62 -6.78 15.46
CA LEU A 405 -1.53 -7.93 14.55
C LEU A 405 -1.01 -7.57 13.15
N HIS A 406 -0.88 -6.29 12.79
CA HIS A 406 -0.71 -5.84 11.39
C HIS A 406 0.45 -6.50 10.61
N ASP A 407 1.50 -6.94 11.30
CA ASP A 407 2.68 -7.59 10.69
C ASP A 407 2.68 -9.13 10.79
N VAL A 408 1.72 -9.75 11.51
CA VAL A 408 1.78 -11.20 11.79
C VAL A 408 1.68 -12.04 10.52
N LEU A 409 0.97 -11.55 9.50
CA LEU A 409 0.83 -12.24 8.22
C LEU A 409 2.07 -12.11 7.32
N GLU A 410 2.93 -11.13 7.59
CA GLU A 410 4.06 -10.82 6.72
C GLU A 410 5.33 -11.60 7.08
N ASP A 411 5.66 -11.71 8.36
CA ASP A 411 6.97 -12.20 8.83
C ASP A 411 6.86 -13.45 9.72
N THR A 412 5.69 -14.09 9.78
CA THR A 412 5.44 -15.27 10.62
C THR A 412 4.71 -16.37 9.85
N GLN A 413 4.40 -17.49 10.52
CA GLN A 413 3.60 -18.57 9.94
C GLN A 413 2.08 -18.37 10.13
N ALA A 414 1.66 -17.29 10.80
CA ALA A 414 0.25 -17.00 10.99
C ALA A 414 -0.44 -16.74 9.65
N THR A 415 -1.65 -17.27 9.51
CA THR A 415 -2.51 -17.09 8.35
C THR A 415 -3.65 -16.13 8.65
N LEU A 416 -4.26 -15.59 7.60
CA LEU A 416 -5.45 -14.76 7.75
C LEU A 416 -6.63 -15.54 8.37
N LEU A 417 -6.66 -16.87 8.18
CA LEU A 417 -7.61 -17.77 8.83
C LEU A 417 -7.41 -17.80 10.35
N ASP A 418 -6.16 -17.86 10.82
CA ASP A 418 -5.85 -17.84 12.25
C ASP A 418 -6.30 -16.55 12.92
N VAL A 419 -6.16 -15.41 12.21
CA VAL A 419 -6.63 -14.11 12.69
C VAL A 419 -8.16 -14.08 12.74
N TYR A 420 -8.82 -14.51 11.66
CA TYR A 420 -10.28 -14.57 11.60
C TYR A 420 -10.88 -15.50 12.66
N GLU A 421 -10.32 -16.70 12.86
CA GLU A 421 -10.84 -17.67 13.85
C GLU A 421 -10.69 -17.17 15.30
N GLN A 422 -9.67 -16.35 15.61
CA GLN A 422 -9.39 -15.88 16.97
C GLN A 422 -9.93 -14.50 17.31
N PHE A 423 -10.02 -13.61 16.32
CA PHE A 423 -10.31 -12.18 16.50
C PHE A 423 -11.50 -11.69 15.67
N GLY A 424 -12.06 -12.53 14.79
CA GLY A 424 -13.25 -12.21 14.03
C GLY A 424 -12.98 -11.48 12.73
N VAL A 425 -14.08 -11.16 12.03
CA VAL A 425 -14.07 -10.67 10.65
C VAL A 425 -13.54 -9.24 10.52
N ASP A 426 -13.85 -8.36 11.47
CA ASP A 426 -13.45 -6.95 11.41
C ASP A 426 -11.93 -6.80 11.59
N VAL A 427 -11.36 -7.42 12.63
CA VAL A 427 -9.90 -7.43 12.87
C VAL A 427 -9.16 -8.07 11.68
N ALA A 428 -9.66 -9.20 11.16
CA ALA A 428 -9.06 -9.84 9.99
C ALA A 428 -9.11 -8.95 8.75
N ALA A 429 -10.21 -8.22 8.52
CA ALA A 429 -10.34 -7.29 7.40
C ALA A 429 -9.32 -6.14 7.49
N LEU A 430 -9.17 -5.54 8.68
CA LEU A 430 -8.19 -4.47 8.93
C LEU A 430 -6.74 -4.97 8.74
N VAL A 431 -6.41 -6.15 9.27
CA VAL A 431 -5.07 -6.75 9.12
C VAL A 431 -4.79 -7.07 7.64
N ASN A 432 -5.76 -7.68 6.93
CA ASN A 432 -5.61 -8.00 5.50
C ASN A 432 -5.44 -6.74 4.65
N ALA A 433 -6.19 -5.67 4.93
CA ALA A 433 -6.10 -4.40 4.22
C ALA A 433 -4.72 -3.74 4.35
N HIS A 434 -3.98 -4.05 5.43
CA HIS A 434 -2.65 -3.52 5.71
C HIS A 434 -1.49 -4.47 5.31
N THR A 435 -1.80 -5.71 4.88
CA THR A 435 -0.78 -6.72 4.54
C THR A 435 -0.25 -6.55 3.11
N GLU A 436 1.06 -6.57 2.92
CA GLU A 436 1.70 -6.53 1.59
C GLU A 436 1.96 -7.91 0.96
N ASP A 437 1.74 -8.05 -0.35
CA ASP A 437 2.11 -9.26 -1.10
C ASP A 437 3.62 -9.29 -1.40
N LYS A 438 4.40 -9.99 -0.56
CA LYS A 438 5.86 -10.13 -0.68
C LYS A 438 6.35 -10.84 -1.96
N ARG A 439 5.47 -11.42 -2.78
CA ARG A 439 5.83 -12.00 -4.09
C ARG A 439 6.11 -10.93 -5.15
N ARG A 440 5.56 -9.73 -4.96
CA ARG A 440 5.76 -8.58 -5.85
C ARG A 440 7.06 -7.86 -5.55
N VAL A 441 7.63 -7.23 -6.57
CA VAL A 441 8.81 -6.39 -6.40
C VAL A 441 8.49 -5.18 -5.50
N TRP A 442 9.49 -4.68 -4.77
CA TRP A 442 9.35 -3.57 -3.79
C TRP A 442 8.51 -2.38 -4.29
N TYR A 443 8.73 -1.92 -5.53
CA TYR A 443 8.03 -0.77 -6.09
C TYR A 443 6.52 -1.03 -6.26
N GLN A 444 6.14 -2.19 -6.78
CA GLN A 444 4.73 -2.58 -6.92
C GLN A 444 4.03 -2.66 -5.55
N ARG A 445 4.70 -3.26 -4.55
CA ARG A 445 4.16 -3.35 -3.18
C ARG A 445 3.88 -1.97 -2.59
N LYS A 446 4.85 -1.05 -2.69
CA LYS A 446 4.70 0.31 -2.16
C LYS A 446 3.70 1.14 -2.95
N LEU A 447 3.62 0.96 -4.27
CA LEU A 447 2.61 1.59 -5.10
C LEU A 447 1.19 1.12 -4.73
N GLN A 448 1.01 -0.18 -4.50
CA GLN A 448 -0.26 -0.74 -4.02
C GLN A 448 -0.63 -0.20 -2.64
N ALA A 449 0.32 -0.13 -1.70
CA ALA A 449 0.10 0.45 -0.39
C ALA A 449 -0.34 1.93 -0.46
N ILE A 450 0.22 2.72 -1.40
CA ILE A 450 -0.20 4.11 -1.64
C ILE A 450 -1.63 4.16 -2.19
N ALA A 451 -1.97 3.30 -3.15
CA ALA A 451 -3.32 3.22 -3.72
C ALA A 451 -4.36 2.82 -2.65
N GLN A 452 -4.05 1.80 -1.85
CA GLN A 452 -4.86 1.38 -0.71
C GLN A 452 -5.05 2.52 0.30
N ALA A 453 -3.97 3.22 0.67
CA ALA A 453 -4.06 4.37 1.58
C ALA A 453 -4.92 5.51 1.02
N THR A 454 -4.94 5.70 -0.30
CA THR A 454 -5.74 6.76 -0.95
C THR A 454 -7.23 6.45 -0.81
N ASP A 455 -7.62 5.22 -1.14
CA ASP A 455 -9.02 4.77 -1.17
C ASP A 455 -9.54 4.24 0.18
N ALA A 456 -8.69 4.24 1.21
CA ALA A 456 -9.02 3.73 2.54
C ALA A 456 -10.01 4.62 3.29
N GLY A 457 -10.84 3.98 4.11
CA GLY A 457 -11.68 4.63 5.11
C GLY A 457 -10.84 5.19 6.28
N LEU A 458 -11.51 5.87 7.20
CA LEU A 458 -10.85 6.53 8.33
C LEU A 458 -10.13 5.52 9.25
N ARG A 459 -10.75 4.37 9.57
CA ARG A 459 -10.16 3.33 10.44
C ARG A 459 -8.89 2.75 9.81
N GLU A 460 -8.93 2.39 8.53
CA GLU A 460 -7.76 1.87 7.82
C GLU A 460 -6.66 2.93 7.70
N LYS A 461 -7.00 4.19 7.44
CA LYS A 461 -6.01 5.28 7.42
C LYS A 461 -5.38 5.53 8.79
N LYS A 462 -6.11 5.38 9.90
CA LYS A 462 -5.54 5.42 11.26
C LYS A 462 -4.48 4.33 11.44
N LEU A 463 -4.78 3.08 11.04
CA LEU A 463 -3.83 1.97 11.10
C LEU A 463 -2.57 2.23 10.25
N ILE A 464 -2.76 2.69 9.02
CA ILE A 464 -1.65 3.05 8.13
C ILE A 464 -0.81 4.17 8.75
N LEU A 465 -1.43 5.25 9.21
CA LEU A 465 -0.73 6.37 9.83
C LEU A 465 0.08 5.93 11.06
N ALA A 466 -0.52 5.14 11.96
CA ALA A 466 0.11 4.63 13.17
C ALA A 466 1.35 3.76 12.88
N ASP A 467 1.23 2.78 11.99
CA ASP A 467 2.36 1.92 11.61
C ASP A 467 3.52 2.74 11.01
N LYS A 468 3.20 3.68 10.12
CA LYS A 468 4.23 4.48 9.46
C LYS A 468 4.87 5.48 10.40
N LEU A 469 4.11 6.03 11.35
CA LEU A 469 4.62 6.89 12.41
C LEU A 469 5.59 6.12 13.32
N ALA A 470 5.22 4.91 13.77
CA ALA A 470 6.11 4.04 14.55
C ALA A 470 7.42 3.72 13.81
N ASN A 471 7.34 3.42 12.51
CA ASN A 471 8.52 3.19 11.67
C ASN A 471 9.39 4.44 11.51
N LEU A 472 8.78 5.62 11.31
CA LEU A 472 9.51 6.89 11.18
C LEU A 472 10.22 7.29 12.48
N HIS A 473 9.60 7.10 13.64
CA HIS A 473 10.27 7.29 14.94
C HIS A 473 11.49 6.39 15.09
N SER A 474 11.36 5.11 14.75
CA SER A 474 12.48 4.16 14.79
C SER A 474 13.62 4.62 13.88
N MET A 475 13.33 4.99 12.63
CA MET A 475 14.33 5.49 11.68
C MET A 475 14.99 6.79 12.16
N TYR A 476 14.21 7.74 12.69
CA TYR A 476 14.72 9.00 13.21
C TYR A 476 15.69 8.76 14.37
N ASN A 477 15.30 7.93 15.33
CA ASN A 477 16.13 7.60 16.49
C ASN A 477 17.42 6.85 16.09
N ASP A 478 17.34 5.94 15.12
CA ASP A 478 18.51 5.21 14.63
C ASP A 478 19.46 6.11 13.83
N ARG A 479 18.93 7.01 12.99
CA ARG A 479 19.76 7.98 12.25
C ARG A 479 20.56 8.86 13.20
N ARG A 480 20.00 9.25 14.35
CA ARG A 480 20.74 10.01 15.38
C ARG A 480 21.93 9.24 15.96
N LYS A 481 21.90 7.90 15.93
CA LYS A 481 22.99 7.04 16.44
C LYS A 481 24.03 6.71 15.37
N VAL A 482 23.60 6.37 14.15
CA VAL A 482 24.50 5.82 13.11
C VAL A 482 24.66 6.71 11.86
N GLY A 483 23.98 7.85 11.81
CA GLY A 483 24.01 8.76 10.66
C GLY A 483 23.43 8.12 9.38
N ASP A 484 23.95 8.53 8.22
CA ASP A 484 23.48 8.03 6.92
C ASP A 484 23.87 6.57 6.62
N LYS A 485 24.64 5.90 7.48
CA LYS A 485 24.83 4.44 7.39
C LYS A 485 23.52 3.68 7.57
N LEU A 486 22.52 4.29 8.22
CA LEU A 486 21.17 3.74 8.37
C LEU A 486 20.60 3.21 7.05
N TRP A 487 20.81 3.93 5.94
CA TRP A 487 20.20 3.61 4.65
C TRP A 487 20.69 2.28 4.07
N GLN A 488 21.83 1.78 4.52
CA GLN A 488 22.37 0.46 4.11
C GLN A 488 21.56 -0.71 4.68
N ARG A 489 20.70 -0.48 5.70
CA ARG A 489 19.83 -1.52 6.29
C ARG A 489 18.58 -1.80 5.45
N PHE A 490 18.26 -0.94 4.48
CA PHE A 490 17.05 -1.03 3.68
C PHE A 490 17.34 -1.61 2.29
N ASN A 491 16.38 -2.36 1.76
CA ASN A 491 16.47 -2.90 0.40
C ASN A 491 16.29 -1.80 -0.67
N ALA A 492 15.72 -0.67 -0.28
CA ALA A 492 15.51 0.49 -1.14
C ALA A 492 16.43 1.65 -0.72
N PRO A 493 17.03 2.37 -1.69
CA PRO A 493 17.87 3.52 -1.39
C PRO A 493 17.04 4.65 -0.76
N LYS A 494 17.73 5.57 -0.07
CA LYS A 494 17.12 6.74 0.60
C LYS A 494 16.14 7.50 -0.32
N ALA A 495 16.49 7.67 -1.59
CA ALA A 495 15.65 8.35 -2.57
C ALA A 495 14.29 7.67 -2.79
N MET A 496 14.28 6.33 -2.86
CA MET A 496 13.04 5.56 -3.05
C MET A 496 12.22 5.51 -1.76
N GLN A 497 12.88 5.49 -0.59
CA GLN A 497 12.19 5.65 0.69
C GLN A 497 11.51 7.03 0.78
N ALA A 498 12.21 8.10 0.40
CA ALA A 498 11.67 9.45 0.36
C ALA A 498 10.47 9.55 -0.59
N TRP A 499 10.57 8.98 -1.79
CA TRP A 499 9.45 8.90 -2.73
C TRP A 499 8.23 8.22 -2.10
N TYR A 500 8.43 7.06 -1.45
CA TYR A 500 7.33 6.32 -0.83
C TYR A 500 6.64 7.11 0.28
N TYR A 501 7.41 7.63 1.26
CA TYR A 501 6.83 8.39 2.37
C TYR A 501 6.20 9.71 1.92
N GLY A 502 6.77 10.38 0.92
CA GLY A 502 6.18 11.59 0.34
C GLY A 502 4.83 11.33 -0.33
N ARG A 503 4.72 10.25 -1.11
CA ARG A 503 3.45 9.83 -1.72
C ARG A 503 2.43 9.37 -0.69
N LEU A 504 2.88 8.69 0.36
CA LEU A 504 2.01 8.21 1.42
C LEU A 504 1.45 9.36 2.27
N LEU A 505 2.27 10.39 2.58
CA LEU A 505 1.77 11.61 3.20
C LEU A 505 0.68 12.28 2.36
N ALA A 506 0.87 12.35 1.03
CA ALA A 506 -0.16 12.90 0.14
C ALA A 506 -1.46 12.08 0.18
N ALA A 507 -1.37 10.74 0.20
CA ALA A 507 -2.54 9.87 0.34
C ALA A 507 -3.25 10.00 1.70
N LEU A 508 -2.50 10.30 2.76
CA LEU A 508 -3.00 10.50 4.13
C LEU A 508 -3.37 11.97 4.43
N ALA A 509 -3.25 12.89 3.47
CA ALA A 509 -3.54 14.31 3.67
C ALA A 509 -4.93 14.60 4.30
N PRO A 510 -6.01 13.85 4.01
CA PRO A 510 -7.30 14.03 4.67
C PRO A 510 -7.25 13.88 6.20
N MET A 511 -6.31 13.09 6.76
CA MET A 511 -6.16 12.86 8.20
C MET A 511 -5.84 14.14 8.98
N LYS A 512 -5.33 15.16 8.30
CA LYS A 512 -5.10 16.49 8.88
C LYS A 512 -6.40 17.21 9.28
N GLY A 513 -7.52 16.87 8.65
CA GLY A 513 -8.82 17.50 8.90
C GLY A 513 -9.58 16.94 10.10
N HIS A 514 -9.18 15.78 10.62
CA HIS A 514 -9.83 15.10 11.75
C HIS A 514 -9.07 15.40 13.05
N THR A 515 -9.78 15.85 14.09
CA THR A 515 -9.20 16.23 15.38
C THR A 515 -8.37 15.11 15.97
N GLU A 516 -8.90 13.88 15.94
CA GLU A 516 -8.24 12.71 16.51
C GLU A 516 -6.97 12.29 15.76
N THR A 517 -6.75 12.71 14.50
CA THR A 517 -5.58 12.28 13.71
C THR A 517 -4.65 13.40 13.28
N ALA A 518 -5.04 14.66 13.45
CA ALA A 518 -4.28 15.82 12.99
C ALA A 518 -2.86 15.85 13.57
N ASN A 519 -2.71 15.58 14.87
CA ASN A 519 -1.41 15.59 15.55
C ASN A 519 -0.48 14.52 15.01
N ALA A 520 -0.97 13.28 14.89
CA ALA A 520 -0.20 12.16 14.34
C ALA A 520 0.24 12.43 12.89
N TYR A 521 -0.63 13.04 12.08
CA TYR A 521 -0.29 13.42 10.71
C TYR A 521 0.81 14.50 10.68
N GLN A 522 0.72 15.55 11.50
CA GLN A 522 1.74 16.60 11.57
C GLN A 522 3.08 16.07 12.07
N GLU A 523 3.05 15.16 13.04
CA GLU A 523 4.24 14.48 13.54
C GLU A 523 4.91 13.64 12.45
N MET A 524 4.12 12.84 11.70
CA MET A 524 4.60 12.07 10.55
C MET A 524 5.26 12.99 9.51
N ASN A 525 4.59 14.10 9.15
CA ASN A 525 5.11 15.08 8.20
C ASN A 525 6.44 15.69 8.66
N GLY A 526 6.54 16.06 9.94
CA GLY A 526 7.78 16.56 10.55
C GLY A 526 8.93 15.56 10.47
N LEU A 527 8.68 14.28 10.81
CA LEU A 527 9.69 13.22 10.74
C LEU A 527 10.15 12.94 9.30
N VAL A 528 9.22 12.95 8.33
CA VAL A 528 9.57 12.80 6.91
C VAL A 528 10.48 13.93 6.46
N LYS A 529 10.15 15.19 6.80
CA LYS A 529 11.04 16.33 6.51
C LYS A 529 12.41 16.16 7.16
N ASP A 530 12.45 15.82 8.45
CA ASP A 530 13.70 15.64 9.19
C ASP A 530 14.59 14.54 8.60
N LEU A 531 14.02 13.47 8.05
CA LEU A 531 14.74 12.34 7.46
C LEU A 531 15.17 12.55 6.00
N PHE A 532 14.32 13.18 5.21
CA PHE A 532 14.40 13.13 3.74
C PHE A 532 14.53 14.50 3.06
N VAL A 533 14.38 15.60 3.78
CA VAL A 533 14.40 16.95 3.20
C VAL A 533 15.60 17.73 3.74
N ASN A 534 16.32 18.37 2.82
CA ASN A 534 17.34 19.36 3.14
C ASN A 534 16.84 20.75 2.75
N TYR A 535 17.24 21.76 3.53
CA TYR A 535 16.97 23.16 3.22
C TYR A 535 18.27 23.90 2.93
N ALA A 536 18.21 24.83 1.99
CA ALA A 536 19.30 25.75 1.71
C ALA A 536 18.76 27.14 1.38
N MET A 537 19.59 28.16 1.54
CA MET A 537 19.26 29.56 1.27
C MET A 537 20.29 30.14 0.30
N ASP A 538 19.88 31.00 -0.63
CA ASP A 538 20.84 31.78 -1.42
C ASP A 538 21.58 32.85 -0.57
N GLU A 539 22.77 33.27 -1.00
CA GLU A 539 23.52 34.33 -0.30
C GLU A 539 22.77 35.67 -0.21
N GLY A 540 21.87 35.94 -1.16
CA GLY A 540 21.04 37.14 -1.20
C GLY A 540 19.84 37.13 -0.24
N GLU A 541 19.59 36.02 0.46
CA GLU A 541 18.40 35.78 1.29
C GLU A 541 17.08 36.14 0.57
N GLN A 542 16.98 35.78 -0.71
CA GLN A 542 15.79 35.97 -1.54
C GLN A 542 15.09 34.64 -1.83
N HIS A 543 15.81 33.52 -1.78
CA HIS A 543 15.29 32.20 -2.15
C HIS A 543 15.64 31.15 -1.11
N LEU A 544 14.59 30.51 -0.57
CA LEU A 544 14.71 29.34 0.29
C LEU A 544 14.43 28.10 -0.56
N TYR A 545 15.38 27.18 -0.59
CA TYR A 545 15.32 25.94 -1.37
C TYR A 545 14.99 24.76 -0.46
N GLN A 546 14.11 23.89 -0.96
CA GLN A 546 13.79 22.61 -0.35
C GLN A 546 14.15 21.49 -1.32
N MET A 547 14.97 20.56 -0.87
CA MET A 547 15.48 19.45 -1.67
C MET A 547 15.09 18.13 -1.02
N GLY A 548 14.23 17.38 -1.68
CA GLY A 548 13.90 16.01 -1.28
C GLY A 548 14.97 15.02 -1.74
N ALA A 549 15.21 14.00 -0.92
CA ALA A 549 16.12 12.90 -1.26
C ALA A 549 15.64 12.09 -2.48
N ASP A 550 14.35 12.18 -2.85
CA ASP A 550 13.77 11.60 -4.06
C ASP A 550 14.12 12.38 -5.35
N GLY A 551 14.83 13.51 -5.20
CA GLY A 551 15.22 14.39 -6.31
C GLY A 551 14.26 15.55 -6.53
N SER A 552 13.17 15.66 -5.76
CA SER A 552 12.29 16.82 -5.78
C SER A 552 13.04 18.07 -5.34
N ARG A 553 12.79 19.20 -6.03
CA ARG A 553 13.41 20.49 -5.75
C ARG A 553 12.36 21.58 -5.88
N THR A 554 12.13 22.31 -4.81
CA THR A 554 11.23 23.46 -4.79
C THR A 554 11.96 24.68 -4.25
N VAL A 555 11.50 25.86 -4.67
CA VAL A 555 12.01 27.15 -4.22
C VAL A 555 10.85 27.99 -3.71
N LEU A 556 11.09 28.69 -2.60
CA LEU A 556 10.22 29.70 -2.02
C LEU A 556 10.91 31.05 -2.19
N THR A 557 10.19 32.05 -2.68
CA THR A 557 10.76 33.38 -2.96
C THR A 557 10.29 34.39 -1.90
N LYS A 558 11.21 35.21 -1.41
CA LYS A 558 10.89 36.27 -0.47
C LYS A 558 9.93 37.28 -1.10
N GLY A 559 8.80 37.51 -0.44
CA GLY A 559 7.73 38.38 -0.94
C GLY A 559 6.70 37.68 -1.84
N ASP A 560 6.96 36.43 -2.24
CA ASP A 560 6.03 35.56 -2.94
C ASP A 560 6.10 34.14 -2.32
N PRO A 561 5.43 33.93 -1.17
CA PRO A 561 5.63 32.75 -0.32
C PRO A 561 4.91 31.50 -0.86
N GLN A 562 5.06 31.22 -2.15
CA GLN A 562 4.59 29.98 -2.78
C GLN A 562 5.78 29.08 -3.13
N TRP A 563 5.74 27.83 -2.67
CA TRP A 563 6.72 26.83 -3.10
C TRP A 563 6.46 26.43 -4.55
N VAL A 564 7.42 26.70 -5.43
CA VAL A 564 7.33 26.34 -6.85
C VAL A 564 8.40 25.31 -7.23
N PRO A 565 8.12 24.36 -8.14
CA PRO A 565 9.13 23.44 -8.64
C PRO A 565 10.29 24.16 -9.34
N MET A 566 11.53 23.79 -9.00
CA MET A 566 12.71 24.34 -9.67
C MET A 566 12.85 23.76 -11.08
N ARG A 567 13.01 24.64 -12.08
CA ARG A 567 13.29 24.25 -13.47
C ARG A 567 14.76 24.38 -13.86
N GLU A 568 15.51 25.18 -13.09
CA GLU A 568 16.92 25.46 -13.32
C GLU A 568 17.80 24.77 -12.27
N ASP A 569 19.10 24.68 -12.57
CA ASP A 569 20.08 24.15 -11.63
C ASP A 569 20.22 25.05 -10.41
N MET A 570 20.64 24.44 -9.30
CA MET A 570 20.86 25.15 -8.04
C MET A 570 21.99 26.18 -8.20
N PRO A 571 21.85 27.40 -7.65
CA PRO A 571 22.94 28.36 -7.62
C PRO A 571 24.18 27.77 -6.95
N GLN A 572 25.38 28.14 -7.41
CA GLN A 572 26.63 27.65 -6.84
C GLN A 572 26.88 28.10 -5.40
N GLN A 573 26.23 29.20 -4.97
CA GLN A 573 26.43 29.84 -3.67
C GLN A 573 25.15 29.76 -2.84
N VAL A 574 24.98 28.63 -2.12
CA VAL A 574 23.87 28.43 -1.18
C VAL A 574 24.39 27.97 0.19
N ARG A 575 23.72 28.42 1.25
CA ARG A 575 24.00 28.01 2.64
C ARG A 575 23.00 26.96 3.09
N ALA A 576 23.48 25.80 3.54
CA ALA A 576 22.63 24.80 4.18
C ALA A 576 21.96 25.35 5.46
N MET A 577 20.72 24.93 5.71
CA MET A 577 19.90 25.47 6.80
C MET A 577 19.16 24.36 7.56
N PRO A 578 19.09 24.41 8.90
CA PRO A 578 18.25 23.51 9.68
C PRO A 578 16.75 23.71 9.37
N ARG A 579 15.96 22.63 9.35
CA ARG A 579 14.51 22.69 9.08
C ARG A 579 13.79 23.74 9.93
N LYS A 580 14.01 23.75 11.25
CA LYS A 580 13.35 24.71 12.15
C LYS A 580 13.66 26.17 11.83
N GLU A 581 14.86 26.46 11.30
CA GLU A 581 15.22 27.80 10.85
C GLU A 581 14.55 28.14 9.51
N ALA A 582 14.55 27.19 8.57
CA ALA A 582 13.88 27.32 7.28
C ALA A 582 12.36 27.55 7.43
N GLU A 583 11.69 26.78 8.29
CA GLU A 583 10.26 26.95 8.57
C GLU A 583 9.96 28.32 9.21
N ARG A 584 10.81 28.80 10.13
CA ARG A 584 10.67 30.16 10.69
C ARG A 584 10.85 31.25 9.63
N LEU A 585 11.71 31.01 8.63
CA LEU A 585 11.94 31.95 7.54
C LEU A 585 10.79 31.96 6.53
N GLU A 586 10.28 30.79 6.19
CA GLU A 586 9.02 30.63 5.44
C GLU A 586 7.87 31.39 6.12
N ASP A 587 7.71 31.21 7.44
CA ASP A 587 6.69 31.90 8.24
C ASP A 587 6.91 33.43 8.22
N ARG A 588 8.16 33.89 8.23
CA ARG A 588 8.53 35.33 8.13
C ARG A 588 8.32 35.91 6.73
N TRP A 589 8.63 35.17 5.67
CA TRP A 589 8.54 35.67 4.29
C TRP A 589 7.11 35.77 3.80
N SER A 590 6.20 35.08 4.49
CA SER A 590 4.76 35.31 4.44
C SER A 590 4.33 36.67 5.07
N ALA A 591 5.23 37.61 5.39
CA ALA A 591 4.90 38.91 5.99
C ALA A 591 4.05 39.91 5.18
N PRO A 592 4.07 39.96 3.83
CA PRO A 592 3.07 40.71 3.07
C PRO A 592 1.64 40.20 3.34
N PHE A 593 1.52 38.91 3.67
CA PHE A 593 0.29 38.28 4.12
C PHE A 593 0.00 38.57 5.61
N TRP A 594 1.01 38.75 6.48
CA TRP A 594 0.78 39.34 7.82
C TRP A 594 0.18 40.75 7.75
N LYS A 595 0.54 41.58 6.75
CA LYS A 595 -0.13 42.88 6.52
C LYS A 595 -1.57 42.76 5.98
N GLN A 596 -1.93 41.59 5.44
CA GLN A 596 -3.32 41.28 5.09
C GLN A 596 -4.07 40.82 6.35
N ILE A 597 -3.41 40.06 7.22
CA ILE A 597 -3.92 39.71 8.55
C ILE A 597 -4.07 40.94 9.45
N ASP A 598 -3.14 41.88 9.46
CA ASP A 598 -3.28 43.15 10.20
C ASP A 598 -4.54 43.89 9.74
N ARG A 599 -4.84 43.85 8.44
CA ARG A 599 -6.11 44.38 7.88
C ARG A 599 -7.31 43.54 8.27
N ASP A 600 -7.24 42.20 8.22
CA ASP A 600 -8.33 41.31 8.63
C ASP A 600 -8.61 41.40 10.15
N LEU A 601 -7.59 41.66 10.97
CA LEU A 601 -7.66 41.93 12.41
C LEU A 601 -8.21 43.34 12.69
N GLU A 602 -7.94 44.32 11.82
CA GLU A 602 -8.57 45.65 11.83
C GLU A 602 -10.05 45.59 11.43
N ASP A 603 -10.41 44.74 10.46
CA ASP A 603 -11.73 44.69 9.82
C ASP A 603 -12.71 43.64 10.40
N GLY A 604 -12.26 42.65 11.20
CA GLY A 604 -13.06 41.44 11.46
C GLY A 604 -13.01 40.86 12.87
N GLU A 605 -13.71 41.49 13.83
CA GLU A 605 -14.14 40.78 15.05
C GLU A 605 -15.13 39.66 14.68
N TYR A 606 -14.81 38.39 14.97
CA TYR A 606 -15.69 37.27 14.62
C TYR A 606 -16.47 36.72 15.82
N GLY A 607 -17.79 36.84 15.78
CA GLY A 607 -18.71 36.26 16.76
C GLY A 607 -18.97 34.77 16.50
N LEU A 608 -18.55 33.90 17.41
CA LEU A 608 -18.92 32.48 17.41
C LEU A 608 -20.13 32.26 18.32
N PHE A 609 -21.12 31.52 17.85
CA PHE A 609 -22.37 31.27 18.56
C PHE A 609 -22.41 29.87 19.17
N ALA A 610 -22.83 29.77 20.43
CA ALA A 610 -23.30 28.53 21.04
C ALA A 610 -24.82 28.62 21.21
N SER A 611 -25.56 27.65 20.65
CA SER A 611 -26.96 27.46 21.03
C SER A 611 -27.00 26.77 22.39
N GLU A 612 -27.73 27.39 23.32
CA GLU A 612 -27.91 27.00 24.72
C GLU A 612 -26.80 27.51 25.67
N ALA A 613 -27.16 28.57 26.41
CA ALA A 613 -26.37 29.28 27.45
C ALA A 613 -25.31 30.29 26.98
N GLY A 614 -25.75 31.36 26.29
CA GLY A 614 -25.00 32.61 26.16
C GLY A 614 -23.88 32.56 25.14
N SER A 615 -24.05 33.28 24.04
CA SER A 615 -23.05 33.44 22.96
C SER A 615 -21.72 33.93 23.54
N ARG A 616 -20.62 33.22 23.26
CA ARG A 616 -19.24 33.65 23.56
C ARG A 616 -18.49 33.88 22.25
N ALA A 617 -18.38 35.13 21.81
CA ALA A 617 -17.58 35.50 20.65
C ALA A 617 -16.07 35.36 20.96
N ILE A 618 -15.25 34.94 19.99
CA ILE A 618 -13.78 34.85 20.16
C ILE A 618 -13.15 35.96 19.34
N ARG A 619 -12.58 36.96 20.01
CA ARG A 619 -11.78 38.02 19.38
C ARG A 619 -10.31 37.64 19.45
N LEU A 620 -9.64 37.50 18.30
CA LEU A 620 -8.19 37.32 18.22
C LEU A 620 -7.52 38.68 18.05
N THR A 621 -6.41 38.87 18.76
CA THR A 621 -5.45 39.97 18.61
C THR A 621 -4.05 39.37 18.60
N ASP A 622 -3.04 40.16 18.23
CA ASP A 622 -1.64 39.70 18.16
C ASP A 622 -1.14 39.03 19.44
N ASP A 623 -1.65 39.43 20.60
CA ASP A 623 -1.20 39.01 21.92
C ASP A 623 -2.32 38.55 22.87
N SER A 624 -3.57 38.44 22.39
CA SER A 624 -4.65 37.98 23.24
C SER A 624 -5.84 37.42 22.47
N VAL A 625 -6.54 36.51 23.14
CA VAL A 625 -7.81 35.97 22.72
C VAL A 625 -8.85 36.35 23.77
N VAL A 626 -9.90 37.06 23.35
CA VAL A 626 -10.95 37.52 24.24
C VAL A 626 -12.24 36.77 23.93
N PHE A 627 -12.77 36.07 24.93
CA PHE A 627 -14.11 35.50 24.87
C PHE A 627 -15.11 36.58 25.31
N VAL A 628 -15.99 37.06 24.44
CA VAL A 628 -16.96 38.11 24.72
C VAL A 628 -18.36 37.48 24.89
N GLY A 629 -18.99 37.63 26.05
CA GLY A 629 -20.38 37.22 26.27
C GLY A 629 -21.37 38.35 25.94
N GLU A 630 -22.53 38.05 25.35
CA GLU A 630 -23.64 39.04 25.28
C GLU A 630 -24.70 38.82 26.38
N ASP A 631 -25.02 39.91 27.08
CA ASP A 631 -26.30 40.12 27.77
C ASP A 631 -27.30 40.67 26.74
N ARG A 632 -28.53 40.17 26.72
CA ARG A 632 -29.51 40.44 25.65
C ARG A 632 -30.08 41.87 25.72
N GLY A 633 -30.05 42.62 24.60
CA GLY A 633 -31.11 43.56 24.22
C GLY A 633 -30.69 44.91 23.60
N PRO A 634 -31.51 45.51 22.70
CA PRO A 634 -31.19 46.79 22.05
C PRO A 634 -31.44 47.96 23.01
N ALA A 635 -30.53 48.93 22.98
CA ALA A 635 -30.51 50.20 23.74
C ALA A 635 -30.02 50.14 25.20
N SER A 636 -28.72 50.36 25.41
CA SER A 636 -28.29 51.40 26.35
C SER A 636 -26.91 51.93 25.97
N GLN A 637 -26.83 53.24 25.70
CA GLN A 637 -25.60 53.99 25.85
C GLN A 637 -25.28 53.99 27.36
N SER A 638 -24.20 53.34 27.77
CA SER A 638 -23.56 53.65 29.04
C SER A 638 -22.09 53.99 28.80
N ALA A 639 -21.79 55.27 28.98
CA ALA A 639 -20.45 55.76 29.12
C ALA A 639 -19.89 55.23 30.45
N HIS A 640 -19.08 54.17 30.41
CA HIS A 640 -17.97 53.82 31.31
C HIS A 640 -17.60 52.32 31.18
N GLY A 641 -16.89 51.97 30.12
CA GLY A 641 -15.62 51.22 30.17
C GLY A 641 -15.50 49.90 30.96
N LYS A 642 -16.50 49.02 31.02
CA LYS A 642 -16.28 47.58 31.32
C LYS A 642 -17.28 46.70 30.58
N ASP A 643 -16.80 45.91 29.62
CA ASP A 643 -17.58 44.83 29.00
C ASP A 643 -17.95 43.78 30.07
N PRO A 644 -19.21 43.33 30.15
CA PRO A 644 -19.61 42.33 31.12
C PRO A 644 -19.09 40.95 30.69
N TYR A 645 -18.30 40.31 31.57
CA TYR A 645 -17.76 38.95 31.45
C TYR A 645 -17.00 38.66 30.14
N SER A 646 -15.87 39.36 29.95
CA SER A 646 -14.88 38.94 28.96
C SER A 646 -13.77 38.09 29.60
N PHE A 647 -13.62 36.83 29.18
CA PHE A 647 -12.45 36.04 29.58
C PHE A 647 -11.32 36.37 28.61
N ARG A 648 -10.24 36.99 29.11
CA ARG A 648 -9.05 37.25 28.30
C ARG A 648 -8.02 36.15 28.55
N CYS A 649 -7.62 35.47 27.48
CA CYS A 649 -6.42 34.67 27.44
C CYS A 649 -5.32 35.47 26.76
N ASN A 650 -4.29 35.86 27.49
CA ASN A 650 -3.11 36.46 26.85
C ASN A 650 -2.28 35.36 26.21
N LEU A 651 -2.07 35.48 24.90
CA LEU A 651 -1.07 34.70 24.17
C LEU A 651 0.15 35.62 24.05
N GLY A 652 1.38 35.18 24.30
CA GLY A 652 2.52 36.04 23.92
C GLY A 652 2.41 36.41 22.43
N GLU A 653 2.93 37.56 22.00
CA GLU A 653 2.93 37.99 20.59
C GLU A 653 3.42 36.87 19.63
N GLU A 654 4.42 36.11 20.08
CA GLU A 654 4.95 34.93 19.37
C GLU A 654 3.94 33.77 19.31
N ALA A 655 3.15 33.56 20.36
CA ALA A 655 2.12 32.51 20.44
C ALA A 655 0.84 32.85 19.65
N GLY A 656 0.44 34.13 19.60
CA GLY A 656 -0.67 34.58 18.75
C GLY A 656 -0.35 34.39 17.26
N ARG A 657 0.87 34.76 16.84
CA ARG A 657 1.37 34.45 15.49
C ARG A 657 1.44 32.94 15.23
N HIS A 658 1.90 32.15 16.20
CA HIS A 658 1.96 30.71 16.07
C HIS A 658 0.57 30.08 15.88
N LEU A 659 -0.44 30.50 16.64
CA LEU A 659 -1.83 30.08 16.50
C LEU A 659 -2.34 30.30 15.06
N LEU A 660 -2.13 31.50 14.53
CA LEU A 660 -2.54 31.87 13.17
C LEU A 660 -1.81 31.06 12.11
N VAL A 661 -0.51 30.79 12.29
CA VAL A 661 0.28 29.89 11.42
C VAL A 661 -0.35 28.50 11.39
N GLN A 662 -0.74 27.94 12.54
CA GLN A 662 -1.31 26.60 12.59
C GLN A 662 -2.68 26.54 11.92
N LEU A 663 -3.54 27.55 12.11
CA LEU A 663 -4.84 27.65 11.43
C LEU A 663 -4.68 27.69 9.90
N ARG A 664 -3.71 28.46 9.42
CA ARG A 664 -3.42 28.63 7.99
C ARG A 664 -2.77 27.42 7.37
N ARG A 665 -1.81 26.80 8.06
CA ARG A 665 -1.30 25.48 7.68
C ARG A 665 -2.44 24.49 7.60
N LYS A 666 -3.44 24.58 8.49
CA LYS A 666 -4.56 23.65 8.52
C LYS A 666 -5.51 23.80 7.32
N HIS A 667 -5.86 25.03 6.95
CA HIS A 667 -6.99 25.32 6.06
C HIS A 667 -6.66 26.04 4.74
N GLY A 668 -5.43 26.50 4.55
CA GLY A 668 -5.00 27.21 3.34
C GLY A 668 -4.64 28.68 3.58
N LEU A 669 -3.71 29.19 2.77
CA LEU A 669 -3.17 30.56 2.87
C LEU A 669 -4.07 31.61 2.19
N ASP A 670 -5.11 31.18 1.48
CA ASP A 670 -5.98 32.00 0.62
C ASP A 670 -7.34 32.34 1.25
N LYS A 671 -7.77 31.62 2.29
CA LYS A 671 -9.02 31.91 3.03
C LYS A 671 -8.94 33.23 3.81
N ASP A 672 -10.02 33.81 4.29
CA ASP A 672 -9.93 34.90 5.27
C ASP A 672 -9.93 34.36 6.71
N LEU A 673 -9.52 35.18 7.70
CA LEU A 673 -9.47 34.75 9.10
C LEU A 673 -10.84 34.30 9.64
N GLY A 674 -11.94 34.92 9.19
CA GLY A 674 -13.29 34.58 9.62
C GLY A 674 -13.69 33.17 9.17
N GLU A 675 -13.42 32.81 7.91
CA GLU A 675 -13.64 31.47 7.38
C GLU A 675 -12.85 30.41 8.15
N LEU A 676 -11.58 30.70 8.46
CA LEU A 676 -10.72 29.79 9.23
C LEU A 676 -11.24 29.52 10.63
N LEU A 677 -11.69 30.57 11.32
CA LEU A 677 -12.21 30.46 12.68
C LEU A 677 -13.59 29.79 12.69
N LEU A 678 -14.41 30.04 11.68
CA LEU A 678 -15.70 29.37 11.54
C LEU A 678 -15.52 27.86 11.27
N GLU A 679 -14.57 27.49 10.41
CA GLU A 679 -14.25 26.07 10.15
C GLU A 679 -13.63 25.39 11.39
N GLU A 680 -12.65 26.04 12.03
CA GLU A 680 -11.89 25.42 13.12
C GLU A 680 -12.57 25.49 14.48
N PHE A 681 -13.42 26.50 14.73
CA PHE A 681 -14.03 26.74 16.04
C PHE A 681 -15.53 27.04 15.98
N GLY A 682 -16.17 27.07 14.81
CA GLY A 682 -17.62 27.28 14.69
C GLY A 682 -18.47 26.14 15.28
N GLY A 683 -19.60 26.51 15.88
CA GLY A 683 -20.59 25.59 16.44
C GLY A 683 -20.53 25.42 17.97
N GLU A 684 -21.24 24.41 18.48
CA GLU A 684 -21.22 24.03 19.90
C GLU A 684 -19.77 23.69 20.35
N ASN A 685 -19.41 24.07 21.58
CA ASN A 685 -18.11 23.81 22.21
C ASN A 685 -16.89 24.51 21.57
N SER A 686 -17.08 25.61 20.84
CA SER A 686 -16.03 26.45 20.24
C SER A 686 -14.84 26.76 21.17
N THR A 687 -15.12 27.09 22.44
CA THR A 687 -14.11 27.40 23.46
C THR A 687 -13.26 26.18 23.83
N GLU A 688 -13.87 25.00 23.93
CA GLU A 688 -13.18 23.76 24.25
C GLU A 688 -12.35 23.27 23.05
N ARG A 689 -12.89 23.41 21.83
CA ARG A 689 -12.14 23.17 20.58
C ARG A 689 -10.92 24.09 20.49
N PHE A 690 -11.06 25.36 20.80
CA PHE A 690 -9.95 26.31 20.83
C PHE A 690 -8.88 25.93 21.87
N GLN A 691 -9.31 25.55 23.07
CA GLN A 691 -8.40 25.10 24.12
C GLN A 691 -7.64 23.84 23.74
N THR A 692 -8.35 22.88 23.13
CA THR A 692 -7.80 21.63 22.62
C THR A 692 -6.78 21.92 21.51
N PHE A 693 -7.15 22.72 20.51
CA PHE A 693 -6.25 23.15 19.44
C PHE A 693 -4.97 23.79 19.97
N CYS A 694 -5.08 24.64 20.99
CA CYS A 694 -3.91 25.25 21.60
C CYS A 694 -3.00 24.22 22.28
N LYS A 695 -3.59 23.31 23.05
CA LYS A 695 -2.85 22.24 23.73
C LYS A 695 -2.13 21.31 22.74
N GLU A 696 -2.81 20.94 21.66
CA GLU A 696 -2.28 20.12 20.56
C GLU A 696 -1.08 20.77 19.86
N ASN A 697 -1.10 22.10 19.74
CA ASN A 697 -0.03 22.87 19.11
C ASN A 697 1.00 23.39 20.14
N GLY A 698 1.03 22.82 21.36
CA GLY A 698 2.03 23.16 22.39
C GLY A 698 1.90 24.58 22.95
N MET A 699 0.74 25.22 22.79
CA MET A 699 0.47 26.56 23.30
C MET A 699 -0.08 26.48 24.73
N VAL A 700 0.48 27.32 25.61
CA VAL A 700 0.05 27.41 27.01
C VAL A 700 -0.97 28.54 27.13
N ILE A 701 -2.24 28.18 27.32
CA ILE A 701 -3.32 29.12 27.60
C ILE A 701 -3.29 29.47 29.09
N ARG A 702 -3.29 30.76 29.41
CA ARG A 702 -3.53 31.26 30.77
C ARG A 702 -4.76 32.12 30.79
N PHE A 703 -5.79 31.65 31.49
CA PHE A 703 -6.98 32.44 31.75
C PHE A 703 -6.66 33.47 32.82
N VAL A 704 -6.92 34.73 32.52
CA VAL A 704 -6.87 35.81 33.50
C VAL A 704 -8.31 36.19 33.82
N ALA A 705 -8.69 36.08 35.10
CA ALA A 705 -10.00 36.56 35.54
C ALA A 705 -10.02 38.09 35.49
N GLY A 706 -10.97 38.64 34.74
CA GLY A 706 -11.21 40.08 34.58
C GLY A 706 -12.59 40.46 35.08
#